data_AF-A0A8S2LWY1-F1
#
_entry.id   AF-A0A8S2LWY1-F1
#
_cell.length_a   1.000
_cell.length_b   1.000
_cell.length_c   1.000
_cell.angle_alpha   90.00
_cell.angle_beta   90.00
_cell.angle_gamma   90.00
#
_symmetry.space_group_name_H-M   'P 1'
#
loop_
_entity.id
_entity.type
_entity.pdbx_description
1 polymer ?
#
loop_
_entity_poly.entity_id
_entity_poly.type
_entity_poly.pdbx_seq_one_letter_code
_entity_poly.pdbx_strand_id
1 'polypeptide(L)'
;MVYISTAQILQRKLSMKKSLWDQHLLSMAEDYSTRRNCEKEGKECNDKLFLIQVASVPGSQAGMSYEQSKMLHDILVQRIITNNRSQIQALTKLSIKHEIVLKSGYSYTQKWGFEPNMYIKIEGNEQIAKIISALFGQAFCQDGIGLCYHQNIDSNENGHKIISISNLNNSLFNEQDRKLIIDLIKQNYPCISAQIDTSGQSIEFHDYQNGTCSCCTQVLNKEHVKCILSNYKYNIEERYGKSDVVDQTEYLDVLAGVNFERSLYKALLSLRQEHAHLFSAYNCCPLSEGRKWLLKYMNASHFRGGIITWSIVNSTNATVTINIYQTYSWKKSAVPCDNTIIASQTLIGSGLLSCISSCSTSSGFASLTAATYCTDFSGVGDVSSGKRSDSVTLAIGSYFYAAFSGSAWFAGVGGGSWSITTYINVQLRPDGHINHPPTVAALSVMNIPLNVTRNIALSVWDADNDFLRCRWANSSPVDECASVCSEVPNSTLFADTCTLQFIGLIPSTYYVVALMLEDFYTMNSTTALSSIPLQFLIYVYQSGNCSILPTIVSTQSCVDVQAMVPYSQTLSAQVGCNFNNITDFVSTSPTGMLKSDVYKNSLQSNTYSINLTWTPAINQVGTQIFCTAATDSEFQQSIQYCITFIVSLTSATLCPETTIIQNTTVSAMSTLG
;
A
#
# COMPACT_ATOMS: atom_id res chain seq x y z
N MET A 1 39.69 -8.27 7.28
CA MET A 1 39.10 -7.60 8.45
C MET A 1 37.64 -7.30 8.15
N VAL A 2 36.76 -8.08 8.77
CA VAL A 2 35.37 -7.81 9.17
C VAL A 2 34.42 -7.15 8.15
N TYR A 3 33.91 -7.95 7.20
CA TYR A 3 32.55 -7.80 6.68
C TYR A 3 31.61 -8.64 7.57
N ILE A 4 30.93 -8.00 8.54
CA ILE A 4 29.81 -8.62 9.25
C ILE A 4 28.55 -8.10 8.58
N SER A 5 27.91 -8.95 7.78
CA SER A 5 26.64 -8.63 7.12
C SER A 5 25.50 -8.72 8.14
N THR A 6 24.53 -7.82 7.98
CA THR A 6 23.24 -7.77 8.67
C THR A 6 22.48 -9.10 8.70
N ALA A 7 22.80 -10.05 7.81
CA ALA A 7 22.30 -11.42 7.82
C ALA A 7 22.77 -12.24 9.05
N GLN A 8 24.00 -12.04 9.53
CA GLN A 8 24.50 -12.73 10.74
C GLN A 8 23.92 -12.16 12.04
N ILE A 9 23.57 -10.86 12.04
CA ILE A 9 22.90 -10.21 13.17
C ILE A 9 21.42 -10.65 13.24
N LEU A 10 20.76 -10.84 12.09
CA LEU A 10 19.41 -11.41 12.02
C LEU A 10 19.39 -12.91 12.36
N GLN A 11 20.38 -13.69 11.89
CA GLN A 11 20.56 -15.09 12.28
C GLN A 11 20.80 -15.23 13.80
N ARG A 12 21.55 -14.32 14.42
CA ARG A 12 21.74 -14.30 15.90
C ARG A 12 20.45 -13.99 16.66
N LYS A 13 19.57 -13.12 16.13
CA LYS A 13 18.25 -12.86 16.72
C LYS A 13 17.27 -14.03 16.51
N LEU A 14 17.35 -14.74 15.38
CA LEU A 14 16.60 -15.97 15.12
C LEU A 14 17.11 -17.15 15.98
N SER A 15 18.42 -17.25 16.22
CA SER A 15 19.01 -18.30 17.07
C SER A 15 18.71 -18.09 18.56
N MET A 16 18.61 -16.83 19.02
CA MET A 16 18.19 -16.51 20.39
C MET A 16 16.70 -16.77 20.65
N LYS A 17 15.85 -16.79 19.61
CA LYS A 17 14.45 -17.21 19.77
C LYS A 17 14.28 -18.72 19.71
N LYS A 18 15.15 -19.46 19.01
CA LYS A 18 15.12 -20.93 18.93
C LYS A 18 15.04 -21.62 20.31
N SER A 19 15.60 -21.03 21.37
CA SER A 19 15.51 -21.58 22.75
C SER A 19 14.12 -21.47 23.38
N LEU A 20 13.29 -20.50 22.99
CA LEU A 20 11.87 -20.41 23.36
C LEU A 20 11.01 -21.40 22.55
N TRP A 21 11.46 -21.76 21.34
CA TRP A 21 10.83 -22.78 20.49
C TRP A 21 11.06 -24.20 21.00
N ASP A 22 12.27 -24.50 21.49
CA ASP A 22 12.61 -25.81 22.05
C ASP A 22 11.88 -26.09 23.39
N GLN A 23 11.56 -25.06 24.18
CA GLN A 23 10.76 -25.20 25.41
C GLN A 23 9.26 -25.47 25.14
N HIS A 24 8.69 -25.00 24.02
CA HIS A 24 7.32 -25.35 23.63
C HIS A 24 7.23 -26.78 23.07
N LEU A 25 8.25 -27.25 22.35
CA LEU A 25 8.34 -28.62 21.82
C LEU A 25 8.35 -29.70 22.91
N LEU A 26 8.93 -29.43 24.08
CA LEU A 26 8.92 -30.35 25.22
C LEU A 26 7.52 -30.53 25.84
N SER A 27 6.69 -29.47 25.87
CA SER A 27 5.29 -29.58 26.32
C SER A 27 4.38 -30.34 25.34
N MET A 28 4.75 -30.35 24.04
CA MET A 28 3.98 -31.05 23.00
C MET A 28 4.26 -32.56 22.94
N ALA A 29 5.43 -33.02 23.42
CA ALA A 29 5.75 -34.44 23.52
C ALA A 29 4.97 -35.13 24.66
N GLU A 30 4.63 -34.40 25.72
CA GLU A 30 3.80 -34.91 26.82
C GLU A 30 2.34 -35.15 26.36
N ASP A 31 1.80 -34.32 25.47
CA ASP A 31 0.41 -34.39 25.00
C ASP A 31 0.13 -35.57 24.04
N TYR A 32 1.17 -35.99 23.28
CA TYR A 32 1.11 -37.23 22.47
C TYR A 32 1.09 -38.50 23.34
N SER A 33 1.61 -38.43 24.57
CA SER A 33 1.62 -39.57 25.50
C SER A 33 0.26 -39.79 26.16
N THR A 34 -0.49 -38.72 26.41
CA THR A 34 -1.83 -38.74 27.03
C THR A 34 -2.87 -39.41 26.12
N ARG A 35 -2.75 -39.26 24.79
CA ARG A 35 -3.65 -39.93 23.81
C ARG A 35 -3.47 -41.43 23.73
N ARG A 36 -2.24 -41.93 23.86
CA ARG A 36 -1.95 -43.38 23.82
C ARG A 36 -2.58 -44.12 25.01
N ASN A 37 -2.96 -43.40 26.07
CA ASN A 37 -3.65 -43.95 27.23
C ASN A 37 -5.18 -43.99 27.05
N CYS A 38 -5.80 -43.06 26.31
CA CYS A 38 -7.24 -43.07 26.06
C CYS A 38 -7.67 -44.22 25.13
N GLU A 39 -6.89 -44.51 24.08
CA GLU A 39 -7.13 -45.64 23.16
C GLU A 39 -6.89 -47.00 23.83
N LYS A 40 -6.02 -47.07 24.84
CA LYS A 40 -5.79 -48.29 25.62
C LYS A 40 -6.88 -48.58 26.65
N GLU A 41 -7.66 -47.57 27.04
CA GLU A 41 -8.72 -47.69 28.05
C GLU A 41 -10.13 -47.87 27.49
N GLY A 42 -10.32 -47.89 26.16
CA GLY A 42 -11.62 -48.17 25.54
C GLY A 42 -12.70 -47.10 25.78
N LYS A 43 -12.32 -45.83 25.97
CA LYS A 43 -13.27 -44.71 26.11
C LYS A 43 -13.47 -43.99 24.76
N GLU A 44 -14.71 -43.63 24.44
CA GLU A 44 -15.03 -42.78 23.27
C GLU A 44 -14.45 -41.36 23.46
N CYS A 45 -13.45 -41.01 22.66
CA CYS A 45 -12.94 -39.65 22.57
C CYS A 45 -13.85 -38.81 21.67
N ASN A 46 -14.76 -38.03 22.27
CA ASN A 46 -15.67 -37.14 21.54
C ASN A 46 -15.02 -35.88 20.95
N ASP A 47 -13.74 -35.59 21.26
CA ASP A 47 -13.01 -34.45 20.71
C ASP A 47 -12.16 -34.89 19.51
N LYS A 48 -12.68 -34.65 18.30
CA LYS A 48 -11.95 -34.90 17.05
C LYS A 48 -10.95 -33.78 16.81
N LEU A 49 -9.73 -34.16 16.39
CA LEU A 49 -8.69 -33.21 15.98
C LEU A 49 -8.73 -33.01 14.48
N PHE A 50 -9.08 -31.81 14.04
CA PHE A 50 -9.06 -31.43 12.64
C PHE A 50 -7.80 -30.64 12.32
N LEU A 51 -7.25 -30.93 11.15
CA LEU A 51 -6.18 -30.15 10.58
C LEU A 51 -6.70 -29.46 9.32
N ILE A 52 -6.61 -28.13 9.31
CA ILE A 52 -6.87 -27.34 8.13
C ILE A 52 -5.54 -26.97 7.49
N GLN A 53 -5.37 -27.38 6.24
CA GLN A 53 -4.25 -26.94 5.41
C GLN A 53 -4.70 -25.80 4.51
N VAL A 54 -4.12 -24.62 4.74
CA VAL A 54 -4.37 -23.45 3.91
C VAL A 54 -3.14 -23.24 3.05
N ALA A 55 -3.26 -23.57 1.77
CA ALA A 55 -2.24 -23.20 0.80
C ALA A 55 -2.22 -21.69 0.61
N SER A 56 -1.05 -21.10 0.44
CA SER A 56 -0.95 -19.71 -0.03
C SER A 56 -0.66 -19.70 -1.53
N VAL A 57 -0.79 -18.53 -2.15
CA VAL A 57 -0.63 -18.36 -3.61
C VAL A 57 0.70 -18.99 -4.06
N PRO A 58 0.64 -20.05 -4.90
CA PRO A 58 1.82 -20.66 -5.49
C PRO A 58 2.68 -19.59 -6.16
N GLY A 59 4.00 -19.64 -5.98
CA GLY A 59 4.91 -18.69 -6.63
C GLY A 59 4.66 -18.61 -8.15
N SER A 60 4.32 -19.74 -8.77
CA SER A 60 3.96 -19.86 -10.19
C SER A 60 2.72 -19.04 -10.60
N GLN A 61 1.72 -18.88 -9.73
CA GLN A 61 0.52 -18.06 -10.00
C GLN A 61 0.78 -16.56 -9.85
N ALA A 62 1.76 -16.19 -9.02
CA ALA A 62 2.14 -14.80 -8.76
C ALA A 62 3.36 -14.33 -9.57
N GLY A 63 3.93 -15.18 -10.44
CA GLY A 63 5.16 -14.88 -11.19
C GLY A 63 6.43 -14.79 -10.32
N MET A 64 6.43 -15.44 -9.14
CA MET A 64 7.51 -15.43 -8.15
C MET A 64 8.20 -16.79 -8.02
N SER A 65 9.45 -16.81 -7.56
CA SER A 65 10.09 -18.07 -7.15
C SER A 65 9.45 -18.65 -5.89
N TYR A 66 9.64 -19.96 -5.64
CA TYR A 66 9.18 -20.59 -4.40
C TYR A 66 9.76 -19.90 -3.16
N GLU A 67 11.05 -19.54 -3.18
CA GLU A 67 11.73 -18.86 -2.07
C GLU A 67 11.14 -17.47 -1.79
N GLN A 68 10.76 -16.74 -2.84
CA GLN A 68 10.10 -15.44 -2.72
C GLN A 68 8.68 -15.60 -2.14
N SER A 69 7.90 -16.55 -2.67
CA SER A 69 6.56 -16.85 -2.14
C SER A 69 6.63 -17.29 -0.67
N LYS A 70 7.59 -18.15 -0.32
CA LYS A 70 7.82 -18.61 1.06
C LYS A 70 8.20 -17.48 2.00
N MET A 71 9.07 -16.56 1.58
CA MET A 71 9.44 -15.40 2.41
C MET A 71 8.23 -14.53 2.73
N LEU A 72 7.38 -14.25 1.73
CA LEU A 72 6.14 -13.48 1.92
C LEU A 72 5.13 -14.24 2.78
N HIS A 73 5.05 -15.56 2.61
CA HIS A 73 4.23 -16.44 3.43
C HIS A 73 4.66 -16.42 4.90
N ASP A 74 5.95 -16.53 5.19
CA ASP A 74 6.47 -16.48 6.55
C ASP A 74 6.18 -15.12 7.19
N ILE A 75 6.26 -14.03 6.43
CA ILE A 75 5.86 -12.69 6.90
C ILE A 75 4.36 -12.63 7.19
N LEU A 76 3.50 -13.18 6.32
CA LEU A 76 2.07 -13.25 6.52
C LEU A 76 1.73 -14.00 7.82
N VAL A 77 2.27 -15.21 7.99
CA VAL A 77 2.06 -16.04 9.19
C VAL A 77 2.56 -15.32 10.44
N GLN A 78 3.73 -14.68 10.39
CA GLN A 78 4.25 -13.89 11.51
C GLN A 78 3.34 -12.71 11.86
N ARG A 79 2.85 -11.95 10.87
CA ARG A 79 1.95 -10.79 11.10
C ARG A 79 0.61 -11.22 11.69
N ILE A 80 0.05 -12.31 11.17
CA ILE A 80 -1.15 -12.94 11.71
C ILE A 80 -0.91 -13.25 13.20
N ILE A 81 0.17 -13.95 13.55
CA ILE A 81 0.50 -14.33 14.94
C ILE A 81 0.80 -13.13 15.86
N THR A 82 1.56 -12.12 15.39
CA THR A 82 2.12 -11.07 16.25
C THR A 82 1.29 -9.78 16.33
N ASN A 83 0.72 -9.30 15.21
CA ASN A 83 0.06 -7.99 15.17
C ASN A 83 -1.47 -8.08 15.33
N ASN A 84 -2.08 -9.23 15.04
CA ASN A 84 -3.55 -9.39 15.00
C ASN A 84 -4.11 -10.31 16.09
N ARG A 85 -3.47 -10.33 17.27
CA ARG A 85 -3.87 -11.17 18.40
C ARG A 85 -5.34 -10.96 18.80
N SER A 86 -5.86 -9.74 18.72
CA SER A 86 -7.27 -9.40 19.01
C SER A 86 -8.26 -9.84 17.93
N GLN A 87 -7.82 -9.97 16.67
CA GLN A 87 -8.66 -10.39 15.54
C GLN A 87 -8.66 -11.92 15.37
N ILE A 88 -7.53 -12.59 15.61
CA ILE A 88 -7.50 -14.04 15.80
C ILE A 88 -8.29 -14.42 17.05
N GLN A 89 -8.24 -13.60 18.10
CA GLN A 89 -9.14 -13.78 19.25
C GLN A 89 -10.62 -13.66 18.86
N ALA A 90 -10.98 -12.88 17.83
CA ALA A 90 -12.36 -12.87 17.31
C ALA A 90 -12.71 -14.18 16.59
N LEU A 91 -11.76 -14.83 15.91
CA LEU A 91 -11.94 -16.21 15.45
C LEU A 91 -12.09 -17.18 16.64
N THR A 92 -11.37 -16.95 17.75
CA THR A 92 -11.55 -17.75 18.98
C THR A 92 -12.90 -17.58 19.68
N LYS A 93 -13.71 -16.58 19.27
CA LYS A 93 -15.09 -16.41 19.74
C LYS A 93 -16.10 -17.26 18.97
N LEU A 94 -15.68 -17.95 17.90
CA LEU A 94 -16.45 -19.06 17.34
C LEU A 94 -16.49 -20.17 18.39
N SER A 95 -17.58 -20.25 19.14
CA SER A 95 -17.77 -21.05 20.34
C SER A 95 -17.34 -22.52 20.16
N ILE A 96 -16.15 -22.88 20.67
CA ILE A 96 -15.70 -24.17 21.27
C ILE A 96 -14.20 -24.05 21.56
N LYS A 97 -13.67 -24.78 22.56
CA LYS A 97 -12.23 -24.78 22.89
C LYS A 97 -11.40 -25.21 21.67
N HIS A 98 -10.77 -24.26 21.00
CA HIS A 98 -9.84 -24.55 19.92
C HIS A 98 -8.55 -23.77 20.12
N GLU A 99 -7.41 -24.45 19.95
CA GLU A 99 -6.09 -23.84 19.94
C GLU A 99 -5.63 -23.68 18.48
N ILE A 100 -5.63 -22.44 17.98
CA ILE A 100 -5.10 -22.13 16.66
C ILE A 100 -3.57 -22.16 16.72
N VAL A 101 -3.00 -23.31 16.38
CA VAL A 101 -1.55 -23.45 16.17
C VAL A 101 -1.25 -23.20 14.70
N LEU A 102 -0.76 -22.00 14.38
CA LEU A 102 -0.32 -21.64 13.03
C LEU A 102 1.12 -22.09 12.80
N LYS A 103 1.33 -22.92 11.77
CA LYS A 103 2.67 -23.35 11.35
C LYS A 103 2.86 -23.13 9.86
N SER A 104 3.96 -22.48 9.51
CA SER A 104 4.47 -22.45 8.13
C SER A 104 4.95 -23.86 7.76
N GLY A 105 4.58 -24.30 6.58
CA GLY A 105 5.06 -25.51 5.95
C GLY A 105 4.98 -25.37 4.45
N TYR A 106 5.05 -26.48 3.74
CA TYR A 106 4.84 -26.49 2.30
C TYR A 106 4.20 -27.79 1.86
N SER A 107 3.43 -27.71 0.77
CA SER A 107 3.02 -28.86 -0.01
C SER A 107 3.81 -28.92 -1.30
N TYR A 108 3.73 -30.09 -1.93
CA TYR A 108 4.02 -30.24 -3.33
C TYR A 108 2.76 -30.76 -4.04
N THR A 109 2.36 -30.08 -5.12
CA THR A 109 1.32 -30.58 -6.04
C THR A 109 1.87 -30.63 -7.47
N GLN A 110 1.32 -31.54 -8.29
CA GLN A 110 1.71 -31.64 -9.70
C GLN A 110 1.41 -30.35 -10.48
N LYS A 111 0.29 -29.69 -10.16
CA LYS A 111 -0.18 -28.50 -10.89
C LYS A 111 0.68 -27.27 -10.61
N TRP A 112 1.20 -27.14 -9.39
CA TRP A 112 1.76 -25.87 -8.92
C TRP A 112 3.19 -25.95 -8.38
N GLY A 113 3.73 -27.16 -8.21
CA GLY A 113 5.06 -27.36 -7.66
C GLY A 113 5.07 -27.25 -6.14
N PHE A 114 6.17 -26.76 -5.57
CA PHE A 114 6.25 -26.47 -4.14
C PHE A 114 5.44 -25.21 -3.81
N GLU A 115 4.60 -25.30 -2.79
CA GLU A 115 3.72 -24.24 -2.34
C GLU A 115 3.92 -24.01 -0.84
N PRO A 116 4.17 -22.76 -0.40
CA PRO A 116 4.17 -22.48 1.03
C PRO A 116 2.74 -22.49 1.56
N ASN A 117 2.54 -23.16 2.69
CA ASN A 117 1.23 -23.38 3.31
C ASN A 117 1.26 -23.07 4.79
N MET A 118 0.10 -22.76 5.35
CA MET A 118 -0.08 -22.68 6.78
C MET A 118 -1.05 -23.77 7.25
N TYR A 119 -0.74 -24.36 8.39
CA TYR A 119 -1.57 -25.36 9.05
C TYR A 119 -2.29 -24.74 10.24
N ILE A 120 -3.57 -25.07 10.40
CA ILE A 120 -4.41 -24.65 11.53
C ILE A 120 -4.91 -25.90 12.24
N LYS A 121 -4.51 -26.07 13.49
CA LYS A 121 -5.02 -27.10 14.39
C LYS A 121 -6.39 -26.66 14.93
N ILE A 122 -7.38 -27.55 14.90
CA ILE A 122 -8.70 -27.33 15.51
C ILE A 122 -9.08 -28.54 16.34
N GLU A 123 -9.40 -28.30 17.60
CA GLU A 123 -10.01 -29.28 18.49
C GLU A 123 -11.51 -29.01 18.51
N GLY A 124 -12.34 -29.97 18.09
CA GLY A 124 -13.79 -29.74 18.03
C GLY A 124 -14.55 -30.75 17.17
N ASN A 125 -15.70 -30.31 16.64
CA ASN A 125 -16.51 -31.09 15.72
C ASN A 125 -16.24 -30.72 14.24
N GLU A 126 -16.64 -31.60 13.32
CA GLU A 126 -16.38 -31.48 11.88
C GLU A 126 -17.00 -30.22 11.27
N GLN A 127 -18.18 -29.82 11.75
CA GLN A 127 -18.90 -28.65 11.25
C GLN A 127 -18.13 -27.35 11.53
N ILE A 128 -17.48 -27.23 12.68
CA ILE A 128 -16.66 -26.06 13.03
C ILE A 128 -15.38 -26.03 12.20
N ALA A 129 -14.76 -27.19 11.96
CA ALA A 129 -13.62 -27.28 11.07
C ALA A 129 -14.00 -26.83 9.63
N LYS A 130 -15.18 -27.22 9.14
CA LYS A 130 -15.72 -26.77 7.84
C LYS A 130 -15.97 -25.25 7.80
N ILE A 131 -16.54 -24.66 8.86
CA ILE A 131 -16.74 -23.21 8.94
C ILE A 131 -15.41 -22.46 8.96
N ILE A 132 -14.44 -22.87 9.79
CA ILE A 132 -13.14 -22.21 9.87
C ILE A 132 -12.38 -22.36 8.55
N SER A 133 -12.45 -23.54 7.92
CA SER A 133 -11.92 -23.78 6.56
C SER A 133 -12.50 -22.77 5.57
N ALA A 134 -13.83 -22.67 5.49
CA ALA A 134 -14.51 -21.74 4.58
C ALA A 134 -14.13 -20.28 4.82
N LEU A 135 -13.98 -19.88 6.08
CA LEU A 135 -13.57 -18.52 6.45
C LEU A 135 -12.16 -18.18 5.95
N PHE A 136 -11.20 -19.09 6.13
CA PHE A 136 -9.84 -18.90 5.63
C PHE A 136 -9.75 -19.02 4.10
N GLY A 137 -10.56 -19.89 3.50
CA GLY A 137 -10.64 -20.05 2.04
C GLY A 137 -11.15 -18.79 1.37
N GLN A 138 -12.17 -18.17 1.98
CA GLN A 138 -12.70 -16.88 1.55
C GLN A 138 -11.71 -15.73 1.80
N ALA A 139 -11.00 -15.72 2.93
CA ALA A 139 -10.03 -14.67 3.25
C ALA A 139 -8.81 -14.68 2.31
N PHE A 140 -8.37 -15.86 1.88
CA PHE A 140 -7.17 -16.02 1.03
C PHE A 140 -7.46 -16.40 -0.42
N CYS A 141 -8.73 -16.44 -0.80
CA CYS A 141 -9.17 -16.69 -2.18
C CYS A 141 -8.63 -18.01 -2.75
N GLN A 142 -8.66 -19.07 -1.93
CA GLN A 142 -8.21 -20.41 -2.32
C GLN A 142 -9.35 -21.18 -3.00
N ASP A 143 -9.05 -21.93 -4.07
CA ASP A 143 -10.04 -22.74 -4.79
C ASP A 143 -10.54 -23.95 -3.96
N GLY A 144 -9.77 -24.34 -2.94
CA GLY A 144 -10.12 -25.40 -2.00
C GLY A 144 -9.17 -25.46 -0.81
N ILE A 145 -9.69 -25.86 0.35
CA ILE A 145 -8.92 -26.05 1.57
C ILE A 145 -9.09 -27.49 2.01
N GLY A 146 -7.94 -28.15 2.21
CA GLY A 146 -7.89 -29.52 2.69
C GLY A 146 -8.27 -29.57 4.17
N LEU A 147 -9.36 -30.30 4.46
CA LEU A 147 -9.69 -30.76 5.80
C LEU A 147 -9.20 -32.19 5.95
N CYS A 148 -8.11 -32.35 6.69
CA CYS A 148 -7.56 -33.66 7.00
C CYS A 148 -8.02 -34.08 8.39
N TYR A 149 -8.52 -35.31 8.48
CA TYR A 149 -8.84 -35.94 9.76
C TYR A 149 -8.18 -37.32 9.85
N HIS A 150 -7.34 -37.47 10.88
CA HIS A 150 -6.63 -38.72 11.17
C HIS A 150 -7.52 -39.58 12.07
N GLN A 151 -8.28 -40.50 11.48
CA GLN A 151 -8.78 -41.67 12.18
C GLN A 151 -8.05 -42.90 11.63
N ASN A 152 -7.67 -43.84 12.52
CA ASN A 152 -7.45 -45.22 12.08
C ASN A 152 -8.81 -45.77 11.64
N ILE A 153 -9.20 -45.51 10.39
CA ILE A 153 -10.42 -46.05 9.81
C ILE A 153 -10.08 -47.46 9.32
N ASP A 154 -10.85 -48.45 9.76
CA ASP A 154 -10.76 -49.80 9.19
C ASP A 154 -11.05 -49.75 7.69
N SER A 155 -10.13 -50.35 6.94
CA SER A 155 -9.71 -50.06 5.56
C SER A 155 -10.72 -50.07 4.40
N ASN A 156 -12.04 -50.03 4.58
CA ASN A 156 -12.91 -50.57 3.52
C ASN A 156 -13.89 -49.67 2.78
N GLU A 157 -14.09 -48.38 3.09
CA GLU A 157 -15.11 -47.66 2.30
C GLU A 157 -14.79 -46.30 1.66
N ASN A 158 -13.87 -45.44 2.11
CA ASN A 158 -13.65 -44.14 1.42
C ASN A 158 -12.31 -43.43 1.78
N GLY A 159 -11.32 -44.15 2.32
CA GLY A 159 -10.05 -43.55 2.74
C GLY A 159 -8.96 -43.64 1.66
N HIS A 160 -8.15 -42.59 1.48
CA HIS A 160 -6.95 -42.67 0.65
C HIS A 160 -5.77 -43.18 1.49
N LYS A 161 -4.86 -43.90 0.84
CA LYS A 161 -3.67 -44.47 1.47
C LYS A 161 -2.59 -43.39 1.62
N ILE A 162 -2.06 -43.25 2.83
CA ILE A 162 -1.04 -42.27 3.20
C ILE A 162 0.24 -43.02 3.58
N ILE A 163 1.37 -42.65 2.99
CA ILE A 163 2.69 -43.06 3.47
C ILE A 163 3.32 -41.88 4.22
N SER A 164 3.57 -42.07 5.51
CA SER A 164 4.29 -41.13 6.35
C SER A 164 5.75 -41.57 6.46
N ILE A 165 6.66 -40.64 6.22
CA ILE A 165 8.11 -40.85 6.31
C ILE A 165 8.64 -39.93 7.39
N SER A 166 9.23 -40.50 8.44
CA SER A 166 9.88 -39.76 9.53
C SER A 166 11.34 -40.16 9.70
N ASN A 167 12.13 -39.30 10.33
CA ASN A 167 13.50 -39.67 10.71
C ASN A 167 13.45 -40.75 11.82
N LEU A 168 14.45 -41.65 11.89
CA LEU A 168 14.52 -42.73 12.89
C LEU A 168 14.43 -42.23 14.34
N ASN A 169 14.82 -40.97 14.59
CA ASN A 169 14.78 -40.36 15.92
C ASN A 169 13.57 -39.41 16.11
N ASN A 170 12.60 -39.41 15.18
CA ASN A 170 11.54 -38.38 15.09
C ASN A 170 12.07 -36.93 15.13
N SER A 171 13.33 -36.73 14.73
CA SER A 171 13.92 -35.41 14.60
C SER A 171 13.39 -34.71 13.35
N LEU A 172 13.26 -33.38 13.42
CA LEU A 172 12.86 -32.54 12.30
C LEU A 172 13.80 -32.77 11.11
N PHE A 173 13.25 -33.17 9.96
CA PHE A 173 14.01 -33.13 8.71
C PHE A 173 14.47 -31.69 8.43
N ASN A 174 15.72 -31.52 7.99
CA ASN A 174 16.10 -30.25 7.40
C ASN A 174 15.39 -30.10 6.02
N GLU A 175 15.26 -28.87 5.54
CA GLU A 175 14.51 -28.58 4.31
C GLU A 175 15.10 -29.23 3.05
N GLN A 176 16.43 -29.41 3.01
CA GLN A 176 17.12 -30.04 1.89
C GLN A 176 16.80 -31.54 1.80
N ASP A 177 16.82 -32.24 2.94
CA ASP A 177 16.47 -33.66 3.03
C ASP A 177 15.01 -33.88 2.61
N ARG A 178 14.09 -33.00 3.02
CA ARG A 178 12.68 -33.10 2.63
C ARG A 178 12.48 -32.92 1.13
N LYS A 179 13.10 -31.90 0.52
CA LYS A 179 13.04 -31.68 -0.93
C LYS A 179 13.60 -32.89 -1.69
N LEU A 180 14.73 -33.43 -1.23
CA LEU A 180 15.35 -34.62 -1.81
C LEU A 180 14.44 -35.85 -1.75
N ILE A 181 13.81 -36.14 -0.60
CA ILE A 181 12.89 -37.27 -0.44
C ILE A 181 11.69 -37.11 -1.39
N ILE A 182 11.11 -35.91 -1.45
CA ILE A 182 9.99 -35.61 -2.35
C ILE A 182 10.40 -35.84 -3.80
N ASP A 183 11.56 -35.35 -4.22
CA ASP A 183 12.05 -35.52 -5.60
C ASP A 183 12.35 -36.99 -5.94
N LEU A 184 12.95 -37.77 -5.03
CA LEU A 184 13.22 -39.20 -5.23
C LEU A 184 11.94 -40.02 -5.40
N ILE A 185 10.93 -39.75 -4.57
CA ILE A 185 9.67 -40.48 -4.66
C ILE A 185 8.92 -40.06 -5.93
N LYS A 186 8.94 -38.77 -6.29
CA LYS A 186 8.31 -38.28 -7.53
C LYS A 186 8.91 -38.85 -8.82
N GLN A 187 10.21 -39.13 -8.85
CA GLN A 187 10.82 -39.80 -10.01
C GLN A 187 10.16 -41.15 -10.31
N ASN A 188 9.66 -41.83 -9.27
CA ASN A 188 9.00 -43.12 -9.37
C ASN A 188 7.46 -43.01 -9.38
N TYR A 189 6.93 -41.95 -8.77
CA TYR A 189 5.50 -41.69 -8.64
C TYR A 189 5.18 -40.21 -8.98
N PRO A 190 5.11 -39.83 -10.27
CA PRO A 190 5.03 -38.43 -10.66
C PRO A 190 3.75 -37.69 -10.24
N CYS A 191 2.70 -38.42 -9.87
CA CYS A 191 1.35 -37.90 -9.63
C CYS A 191 0.96 -37.82 -8.15
N ILE A 192 1.86 -38.18 -7.23
CA ILE A 192 1.56 -38.15 -5.79
C ILE A 192 1.76 -36.74 -5.23
N SER A 193 0.93 -36.36 -4.28
CA SER A 193 1.10 -35.13 -3.52
C SER A 193 1.87 -35.40 -2.24
N ALA A 194 2.64 -34.41 -1.78
CA ALA A 194 3.40 -34.50 -0.55
C ALA A 194 3.09 -33.31 0.36
N GLN A 195 2.92 -33.58 1.65
CA GLN A 195 2.67 -32.56 2.67
C GLN A 195 3.55 -32.82 3.90
N ILE A 196 3.82 -31.78 4.68
CA ILE A 196 4.51 -31.93 5.97
C ILE A 196 3.45 -32.10 7.05
N ASP A 197 3.68 -33.02 7.98
CA ASP A 197 2.82 -33.14 9.13
C ASP A 197 2.85 -31.88 10.03
N THR A 198 1.86 -31.78 10.92
CA THR A 198 1.76 -30.63 11.84
C THR A 198 2.92 -30.53 12.81
N SER A 199 3.67 -31.60 13.03
CA SER A 199 4.83 -31.60 13.91
C SER A 199 6.10 -31.08 13.21
N GLY A 200 6.11 -31.06 11.87
CA GLY A 200 7.29 -30.84 11.05
C GLY A 200 8.23 -32.05 11.00
N GLN A 201 7.88 -33.17 11.63
CA GLN A 201 8.76 -34.31 11.85
C GLN A 201 8.53 -35.43 10.81
N SER A 202 7.44 -35.38 10.06
CA SER A 202 7.16 -36.36 9.00
C SER A 202 6.69 -35.71 7.69
N ILE A 203 6.95 -36.41 6.57
CA ILE A 203 6.45 -36.09 5.24
C ILE A 203 5.39 -37.14 4.91
N GLU A 204 4.20 -36.68 4.56
CA GLU A 204 3.06 -37.53 4.21
C GLU A 204 2.81 -37.47 2.71
N PHE A 205 2.77 -38.64 2.08
CA PHE A 205 2.47 -38.82 0.67
C PHE A 205 1.08 -39.43 0.52
N HIS A 206 0.26 -38.84 -0.34
CA HIS A 206 -1.10 -39.30 -0.59
C HIS A 206 -1.48 -39.18 -2.07
N ASP A 207 -2.36 -40.08 -2.50
CA ASP A 207 -2.95 -40.10 -3.84
C ASP A 207 -4.30 -39.35 -3.82
N TYR A 208 -4.43 -38.34 -4.68
CA TYR A 208 -5.65 -37.53 -4.79
C TYR A 208 -6.61 -38.24 -5.75
N GLN A 209 -7.42 -39.15 -5.23
CA GLN A 209 -8.40 -39.85 -6.06
C GLN A 209 -9.58 -38.94 -6.40
N ASN A 210 -9.61 -38.44 -7.64
CA ASN A 210 -10.84 -38.26 -8.41
C ASN A 210 -10.55 -38.18 -9.92
N GLY A 211 -10.29 -39.34 -10.52
CA GLY A 211 -10.85 -39.70 -11.82
C GLY A 211 -10.23 -39.18 -13.13
N THR A 212 -9.23 -38.31 -13.15
CA THR A 212 -8.72 -37.74 -14.43
C THR A 212 -7.24 -37.96 -14.75
N CYS A 213 -6.44 -38.48 -13.82
CA CYS A 213 -5.04 -38.78 -14.10
C CYS A 213 -4.88 -40.26 -14.52
N SER A 214 -4.53 -40.50 -15.79
CA SER A 214 -4.26 -41.85 -16.33
C SER A 214 -3.05 -42.56 -15.68
N CYS A 215 -2.32 -41.87 -14.81
CA CYS A 215 -1.14 -42.34 -14.09
C CYS A 215 -1.47 -42.97 -12.72
N CYS A 216 -2.69 -42.78 -12.19
CA CYS A 216 -3.09 -43.18 -10.83
C CYS A 216 -3.33 -44.70 -10.63
N THR A 217 -2.95 -45.54 -11.59
CA THR A 217 -2.95 -47.01 -11.39
C THR A 217 -1.75 -47.50 -10.58
N GLN A 218 -0.74 -46.65 -10.32
CA GLN A 218 0.38 -47.00 -9.45
C GLN A 218 -0.02 -46.82 -7.98
N VAL A 219 -0.38 -47.93 -7.33
CA VAL A 219 -0.66 -47.96 -5.90
C VAL A 219 0.61 -47.61 -5.13
N LEU A 220 0.57 -46.50 -4.38
CA LEU A 220 1.59 -46.11 -3.43
C LEU A 220 1.85 -47.28 -2.45
N ASN A 221 3.05 -47.88 -2.47
CA ASN A 221 3.38 -49.09 -1.71
C ASN A 221 4.57 -48.87 -0.77
N LYS A 222 4.38 -49.13 0.52
CA LYS A 222 5.40 -49.01 1.58
C LYS A 222 6.70 -49.75 1.28
N GLU A 223 6.64 -50.97 0.76
CA GLU A 223 7.84 -51.76 0.42
C GLU A 223 8.59 -51.18 -0.76
N HIS A 224 7.88 -50.61 -1.74
CA HIS A 224 8.51 -49.94 -2.88
C HIS A 224 9.15 -48.61 -2.46
N VAL A 225 8.51 -47.84 -1.56
CA VAL A 225 9.11 -46.61 -1.00
C VAL A 225 10.34 -46.92 -0.15
N LYS A 226 10.32 -48.01 0.64
CA LYS A 226 11.53 -48.50 1.35
C LYS A 226 12.68 -48.82 0.40
N CYS A 227 12.38 -49.39 -0.77
CA CYS A 227 13.38 -49.67 -1.79
C CYS A 227 13.96 -48.39 -2.39
N ILE A 228 13.12 -47.40 -2.73
CA ILE A 228 13.56 -46.09 -3.26
C ILE A 228 14.48 -45.38 -2.26
N LEU A 229 14.19 -45.48 -0.96
CA LEU A 229 14.94 -44.82 0.11
C LEU A 229 15.97 -45.73 0.79
N SER A 230 16.36 -46.85 0.17
CA SER A 230 17.20 -47.88 0.81
C SER A 230 18.56 -47.38 1.31
N ASN A 231 19.08 -46.31 0.71
CA ASN A 231 20.34 -45.67 1.10
C ASN A 231 20.19 -44.70 2.29
N TYR A 232 18.98 -44.53 2.81
CA TYR A 232 18.66 -43.59 3.85
C TYR A 232 17.97 -44.27 5.03
N LYS A 233 18.22 -43.72 6.21
CA LYS A 233 17.73 -44.24 7.48
C LYS A 233 16.46 -43.51 7.91
N TYR A 234 15.29 -44.04 7.52
CA TYR A 234 13.98 -43.46 7.82
C TYR A 234 13.03 -44.49 8.44
N ASN A 235 12.07 -44.00 9.24
CA ASN A 235 10.88 -44.75 9.60
C ASN A 235 9.80 -44.48 8.54
N ILE A 236 9.18 -45.54 8.03
CA ILE A 236 8.12 -45.46 7.03
C ILE A 236 6.89 -46.14 7.59
N GLU A 237 5.81 -45.38 7.70
CA GLU A 237 4.54 -45.84 8.21
C GLU A 237 3.48 -45.72 7.12
N GLU A 238 2.60 -46.71 7.07
CA GLU A 238 1.47 -46.73 6.16
C GLU A 238 0.22 -46.51 7.02
N ARG A 239 -0.62 -45.56 6.61
CA ARG A 239 -1.84 -45.16 7.31
C ARG A 239 -2.97 -44.96 6.30
N TYR A 240 -4.20 -44.98 6.78
CA TYR A 240 -5.37 -44.60 6.00
C TYR A 240 -5.90 -43.27 6.54
N GLY A 241 -6.27 -42.36 5.65
CA GLY A 241 -6.82 -41.06 6.02
C GLY A 241 -8.04 -40.70 5.18
N LYS A 242 -8.84 -39.78 5.72
CA LYS A 242 -9.92 -39.15 4.98
C LYS A 242 -9.58 -37.66 4.82
N SER A 243 -9.63 -37.19 3.58
CA SER A 243 -9.55 -35.77 3.25
C SER A 243 -10.89 -35.35 2.66
N ASP A 244 -11.48 -34.31 3.23
CA ASP A 244 -12.55 -33.58 2.58
C ASP A 244 -11.94 -32.30 2.00
N VAL A 245 -12.27 -31.98 0.75
CA VAL A 245 -11.92 -30.70 0.14
C VAL A 245 -13.16 -29.85 0.22
N VAL A 246 -13.10 -28.76 0.97
CA VAL A 246 -14.15 -27.74 0.90
C VAL A 246 -13.74 -26.82 -0.24
N ASP A 247 -14.47 -26.89 -1.35
CA ASP A 247 -14.22 -26.04 -2.52
C ASP A 247 -14.94 -24.70 -2.41
N GLN A 248 -14.70 -23.81 -3.38
CA GLN A 248 -15.30 -22.47 -3.38
C GLN A 248 -16.83 -22.45 -3.31
N THR A 249 -17.50 -23.44 -3.91
CA THR A 249 -18.96 -23.54 -3.91
C THR A 249 -19.45 -23.97 -2.53
N GLU A 250 -18.78 -24.97 -1.95
CA GLU A 250 -19.09 -25.48 -0.61
C GLU A 250 -18.81 -24.43 0.48
N TYR A 251 -17.82 -23.54 0.30
CA TYR A 251 -17.61 -22.41 1.23
C TYR A 251 -18.84 -21.52 1.35
N LEU A 252 -19.43 -21.12 0.23
CA LEU A 252 -20.56 -20.18 0.22
C LEU A 252 -21.79 -20.81 0.88
N ASP A 253 -22.02 -22.10 0.64
CA ASP A 253 -23.11 -22.84 1.27
C ASP A 253 -22.92 -22.99 2.79
N VAL A 254 -21.70 -23.32 3.22
CA VAL A 254 -21.35 -23.40 4.65
C VAL A 254 -21.50 -22.05 5.34
N LEU A 255 -21.09 -20.96 4.68
CA LEU A 255 -21.16 -19.61 5.25
C LEU A 255 -22.58 -19.03 5.23
N ALA A 256 -23.42 -19.39 4.26
CA ALA A 256 -24.82 -18.93 4.16
C ALA A 256 -25.66 -19.35 5.37
N GLY A 257 -25.30 -20.45 6.04
CA GLY A 257 -25.95 -20.94 7.26
C GLY A 257 -25.48 -20.28 8.56
N VAL A 258 -24.48 -19.39 8.52
CA VAL A 258 -23.85 -18.82 9.72
C VAL A 258 -24.26 -17.36 9.91
N ASN A 259 -24.83 -17.04 11.07
CA ASN A 259 -25.06 -15.64 11.48
C ASN A 259 -23.75 -15.02 11.98
N PHE A 260 -23.11 -14.21 11.14
CA PHE A 260 -21.84 -13.57 11.48
C PHE A 260 -22.01 -12.39 12.44
N GLU A 261 -21.27 -12.41 13.54
CA GLU A 261 -21.05 -11.19 14.33
C GLU A 261 -20.21 -10.16 13.55
N ARG A 262 -20.49 -8.87 13.77
CA ARG A 262 -19.75 -7.75 13.15
C ARG A 262 -18.24 -7.79 13.43
N SER A 263 -17.84 -8.39 14.55
CA SER A 263 -16.46 -8.61 14.98
C SER A 263 -15.71 -9.58 14.06
N LEU A 264 -16.36 -10.69 13.68
CA LEU A 264 -15.83 -11.73 12.81
C LEU A 264 -15.66 -11.23 11.38
N TYR A 265 -16.64 -10.49 10.87
CA TYR A 265 -16.56 -9.86 9.54
C TYR A 265 -15.36 -8.90 9.41
N LYS A 266 -15.12 -8.08 10.44
CA LYS A 266 -13.93 -7.19 10.48
C LYS A 266 -12.62 -7.97 10.49
N ALA A 267 -12.55 -9.09 11.20
CA ALA A 267 -11.37 -9.95 11.22
C ALA A 267 -11.08 -10.55 9.83
N LEU A 268 -12.11 -11.00 9.11
CA LEU A 268 -11.97 -11.53 7.75
C LEU A 268 -11.48 -10.47 6.76
N LEU A 269 -12.04 -9.27 6.82
CA LEU A 269 -11.64 -8.17 5.93
C LEU A 269 -10.17 -7.80 6.16
N SER A 270 -9.73 -7.77 7.42
CA SER A 270 -8.34 -7.51 7.80
C SER A 270 -7.38 -8.61 7.30
N LEU A 271 -7.74 -9.89 7.48
CA LEU A 271 -6.94 -11.01 6.95
C LEU A 271 -6.81 -10.96 5.43
N ARG A 272 -7.89 -10.60 4.74
CA ARG A 272 -7.90 -10.41 3.28
C ARG A 272 -7.01 -9.24 2.85
N GLN A 273 -7.04 -8.12 3.58
CA GLN A 273 -6.18 -6.96 3.33
C GLN A 273 -4.70 -7.29 3.50
N GLU A 274 -4.32 -8.01 4.57
CA GLU A 274 -2.93 -8.43 4.79
C GLU A 274 -2.45 -9.41 3.71
N HIS A 275 -3.29 -10.36 3.31
CA HIS A 275 -2.97 -11.27 2.21
C HIS A 275 -2.81 -10.53 0.88
N ALA A 276 -3.73 -9.62 0.56
CA ALA A 276 -3.66 -8.80 -0.66
C ALA A 276 -2.44 -7.87 -0.68
N HIS A 277 -2.04 -7.34 0.49
CA HIS A 277 -0.86 -6.48 0.63
C HIS A 277 0.44 -7.25 0.33
N LEU A 278 0.54 -8.50 0.75
CA LEU A 278 1.74 -9.33 0.55
C LEU A 278 1.77 -10.03 -0.81
N PHE A 279 0.62 -10.40 -1.38
CA PHE A 279 0.49 -11.17 -2.62
C PHE A 279 -0.22 -10.37 -3.73
N SER A 280 0.28 -9.16 -4.00
CA SER A 280 -0.30 -8.16 -4.92
C SER A 280 -0.60 -8.60 -6.37
N ALA A 281 -0.08 -9.75 -6.81
CA ALA A 281 -0.33 -10.32 -8.14
C ALA A 281 -1.59 -11.21 -8.22
N TYR A 282 -2.22 -11.54 -7.08
CA TYR A 282 -3.35 -12.46 -7.04
C TYR A 282 -4.69 -11.71 -6.99
N ASN A 283 -5.41 -11.68 -8.11
CA ASN A 283 -6.74 -11.07 -8.20
C ASN A 283 -7.80 -11.99 -7.57
N CYS A 284 -8.35 -11.62 -6.43
CA CYS A 284 -9.55 -12.26 -5.89
C CYS A 284 -10.80 -11.89 -6.71
N CYS A 285 -11.56 -12.87 -7.20
CA CYS A 285 -12.89 -12.63 -7.77
C CYS A 285 -13.90 -12.19 -6.67
N PRO A 286 -14.90 -11.35 -7.00
CA PRO A 286 -15.93 -10.91 -6.06
C PRO A 286 -16.91 -12.05 -5.72
N LEU A 287 -17.48 -11.98 -4.50
CA LEU A 287 -18.54 -12.85 -4.03
C LEU A 287 -19.72 -12.82 -5.00
N SER A 288 -20.05 -13.97 -5.59
CA SER A 288 -21.23 -14.13 -6.41
C SER A 288 -22.47 -14.23 -5.51
N GLU A 289 -23.44 -13.35 -5.83
CA GLU A 289 -24.87 -13.42 -5.52
C GLU A 289 -25.31 -13.12 -4.08
N GLY A 290 -26.03 -12.00 -3.92
CA GLY A 290 -26.78 -11.75 -2.68
C GLY A 290 -27.13 -10.32 -2.28
N ARG A 291 -26.77 -9.28 -3.05
CA ARG A 291 -27.50 -8.00 -3.22
C ARG A 291 -26.63 -6.93 -3.89
N LYS A 292 -27.21 -6.30 -4.91
CA LYS A 292 -26.68 -5.20 -5.72
C LYS A 292 -25.94 -4.14 -4.89
N TRP A 293 -24.63 -4.01 -5.12
CA TRP A 293 -23.95 -2.72 -5.22
C TRP A 293 -22.91 -2.83 -6.33
N LEU A 294 -23.16 -2.11 -7.44
CA LEU A 294 -22.22 -1.91 -8.53
C LEU A 294 -21.02 -1.11 -8.01
N LEU A 295 -19.92 -1.78 -7.67
CA LEU A 295 -18.59 -1.20 -7.73
C LEU A 295 -17.78 -2.04 -8.73
N LYS A 296 -17.61 -1.49 -9.93
CA LYS A 296 -16.59 -1.96 -10.88
C LYS A 296 -15.23 -1.86 -10.19
N TYR A 297 -14.70 -2.95 -9.64
CA TYR A 297 -13.27 -3.07 -9.38
C TYR A 297 -12.56 -3.42 -10.69
N MET A 298 -12.39 -2.41 -11.55
CA MET A 298 -11.26 -2.43 -12.48
C MET A 298 -10.05 -2.08 -11.62
N ASN A 299 -9.20 -3.07 -11.35
CA ASN A 299 -7.93 -2.91 -10.63
C ASN A 299 -6.95 -2.12 -11.51
N ALA A 300 -7.24 -0.83 -11.70
CA ALA A 300 -6.36 0.12 -12.35
C ALA A 300 -5.74 0.97 -11.24
N SER A 301 -4.59 0.60 -10.72
CA SER A 301 -3.91 1.42 -9.73
C SER A 301 -3.18 2.57 -10.41
N HIS A 302 -3.82 3.73 -10.49
CA HIS A 302 -3.26 4.81 -11.30
C HIS A 302 -3.34 6.19 -10.66
N PHE A 303 -4.18 6.44 -9.67
CA PHE A 303 -4.18 7.76 -9.01
C PHE A 303 -3.03 7.87 -7.99
N ARG A 304 -2.33 9.02 -7.97
CA ARG A 304 -1.14 9.29 -7.14
C ARG A 304 -1.26 10.51 -6.21
N GLY A 305 -2.34 11.28 -6.29
CA GLY A 305 -2.52 12.47 -5.46
C GLY A 305 -3.19 13.60 -6.22
N GLY A 306 -3.59 14.63 -5.49
CA GLY A 306 -4.19 15.79 -6.08
C GLY A 306 -4.57 16.86 -5.07
N ILE A 307 -4.99 17.99 -5.63
CA ILE A 307 -5.40 19.20 -4.91
C ILE A 307 -6.59 19.79 -5.66
N ILE A 308 -7.59 20.28 -4.92
CA ILE A 308 -8.67 21.10 -5.47
C ILE A 308 -8.74 22.37 -4.64
N THR A 309 -8.59 23.52 -5.28
CA THR A 309 -8.76 24.83 -4.65
C THR A 309 -9.59 25.74 -5.54
N TRP A 310 -9.98 26.90 -5.04
CA TRP A 310 -10.79 27.86 -5.79
C TRP A 310 -10.36 29.29 -5.47
N SER A 311 -10.76 30.26 -6.30
CA SER A 311 -10.50 31.68 -6.03
C SER A 311 -11.61 32.53 -6.60
N ILE A 312 -11.83 33.71 -6.03
CA ILE A 312 -12.80 34.67 -6.54
C ILE A 312 -12.23 35.37 -7.77
N VAL A 313 -13.05 35.53 -8.81
CA VAL A 313 -12.72 36.30 -10.02
C VAL A 313 -13.40 37.65 -9.99
N ASN A 314 -14.72 37.64 -9.77
CA ASN A 314 -15.51 38.85 -9.60
C ASN A 314 -16.75 38.56 -8.74
N SER A 315 -17.32 39.60 -8.16
CA SER A 315 -18.57 39.54 -7.42
C SER A 315 -19.48 40.72 -7.77
N THR A 316 -20.78 40.48 -7.65
CA THR A 316 -21.86 41.46 -7.76
C THR A 316 -22.70 41.39 -6.48
N ASN A 317 -23.80 42.14 -6.36
CA ASN A 317 -24.67 42.03 -5.18
C ASN A 317 -25.47 40.70 -5.11
N ALA A 318 -25.52 39.92 -6.19
CA ALA A 318 -26.35 38.71 -6.27
C ALA A 318 -25.56 37.44 -6.60
N THR A 319 -24.46 37.57 -7.34
CA THR A 319 -23.67 36.43 -7.83
C THR A 319 -22.18 36.68 -7.67
N VAL A 320 -21.43 35.59 -7.58
CA VAL A 320 -19.97 35.57 -7.50
C VAL A 320 -19.44 34.56 -8.50
N THR A 321 -18.48 34.96 -9.32
CA THR A 321 -17.77 34.03 -10.19
C THR A 321 -16.48 33.60 -9.50
N ILE A 322 -16.31 32.29 -9.39
CA ILE A 322 -15.10 31.68 -8.86
C ILE A 322 -14.40 30.88 -9.97
N ASN A 323 -13.08 30.77 -9.89
CA ASN A 323 -12.32 29.77 -10.61
C ASN A 323 -12.08 28.57 -9.69
N ILE A 324 -12.33 27.36 -10.18
CA ILE A 324 -12.00 26.12 -9.49
C ILE A 324 -10.79 25.51 -10.18
N TYR A 325 -9.70 25.32 -9.42
CA TYR A 325 -8.46 24.72 -9.89
C TYR A 325 -8.38 23.28 -9.43
N GLN A 326 -8.15 22.36 -10.37
CA GLN A 326 -7.96 20.94 -10.08
C GLN A 326 -6.58 20.52 -10.57
N THR A 327 -5.78 19.92 -9.69
CA THR A 327 -4.48 19.34 -10.00
C THR A 327 -4.50 17.88 -9.60
N TYR A 328 -4.27 16.96 -10.55
CA TYR A 328 -4.28 15.53 -10.29
C TYR A 328 -3.03 14.87 -10.86
N SER A 329 -2.57 13.86 -10.13
CA SER A 329 -1.40 13.08 -10.48
C SER A 329 -1.75 11.62 -10.64
N TRP A 330 -1.13 11.01 -11.64
CA TRP A 330 -1.42 9.69 -12.11
C TRP A 330 -0.14 8.89 -12.34
N LYS A 331 -0.27 7.58 -12.45
CA LYS A 331 0.78 6.68 -12.90
C LYS A 331 1.03 6.93 -14.39
N LYS A 332 2.25 7.36 -14.75
CA LYS A 332 2.60 7.74 -16.14
C LYS A 332 2.36 6.60 -17.13
N SER A 333 2.69 5.37 -16.75
CA SER A 333 2.43 4.19 -17.59
C SER A 333 0.94 3.89 -17.85
N ALA A 334 0.02 4.42 -17.03
CA ALA A 334 -1.43 4.25 -17.21
C ALA A 334 -2.09 5.50 -17.84
N VAL A 335 -1.59 6.68 -17.48
CA VAL A 335 -2.04 7.98 -18.00
C VAL A 335 -0.81 8.71 -18.53
N PRO A 336 -0.44 8.47 -19.80
CA PRO A 336 0.81 8.99 -20.36
C PRO A 336 0.82 10.51 -20.44
N CYS A 337 2.01 11.08 -20.19
CA CYS A 337 2.33 12.45 -20.51
C CYS A 337 3.80 12.59 -20.92
N ASP A 338 4.06 13.51 -21.84
CA ASP A 338 5.36 13.95 -22.31
C ASP A 338 5.30 15.42 -22.77
N ASN A 339 6.43 15.96 -23.23
CA ASN A 339 6.52 17.33 -23.73
C ASN A 339 5.59 17.61 -24.93
N THR A 340 5.27 16.61 -25.75
CA THR A 340 4.34 16.77 -26.89
C THR A 340 2.90 16.92 -26.39
N ILE A 341 2.51 16.13 -25.40
CA ILE A 341 1.19 16.19 -24.75
C ILE A 341 1.02 17.52 -24.01
N ILE A 342 2.06 18.01 -23.32
CA ILE A 342 2.05 19.33 -22.65
C ILE A 342 1.92 20.44 -23.69
N ALA A 343 2.75 20.43 -24.74
CA ALA A 343 2.75 21.47 -25.77
C ALA A 343 1.43 21.53 -26.55
N SER A 344 0.82 20.38 -26.83
CA SER A 344 -0.50 20.29 -27.49
C SER A 344 -1.68 20.59 -26.58
N GLN A 345 -1.46 20.75 -25.26
CA GLN A 345 -2.50 20.90 -24.26
C GLN A 345 -3.56 19.79 -24.36
N THR A 346 -3.10 18.54 -24.46
CA THR A 346 -4.00 17.39 -24.49
C THR A 346 -4.50 17.06 -23.08
N LEU A 347 -5.78 16.73 -22.96
CA LEU A 347 -6.39 16.31 -21.69
C LEU A 347 -5.96 14.90 -21.31
N ILE A 348 -5.65 14.72 -20.03
CA ILE A 348 -5.29 13.44 -19.39
C ILE A 348 -6.23 13.13 -18.23
N GLY A 349 -6.36 11.86 -17.89
CA GLY A 349 -7.31 11.40 -16.88
C GLY A 349 -8.77 11.51 -17.34
N SER A 350 -9.70 11.22 -16.44
CA SER A 350 -11.15 11.29 -16.71
C SER A 350 -11.96 11.36 -15.43
N GLY A 351 -13.25 11.64 -15.55
CA GLY A 351 -14.20 11.67 -14.44
C GLY A 351 -14.78 13.07 -14.21
N LEU A 352 -15.47 13.25 -13.08
CA LEU A 352 -16.20 14.46 -12.76
C LEU A 352 -15.95 14.92 -11.32
N LEU A 353 -15.73 16.22 -11.15
CA LEU A 353 -15.86 16.92 -9.88
C LEU A 353 -17.35 17.24 -9.67
N SER A 354 -17.97 16.61 -8.68
CA SER A 354 -19.41 16.72 -8.44
C SER A 354 -19.70 17.19 -7.02
N CYS A 355 -20.83 17.86 -6.84
CA CYS A 355 -21.30 18.18 -5.50
C CYS A 355 -21.73 16.89 -4.78
N ILE A 356 -21.29 16.74 -3.52
CA ILE A 356 -21.58 15.57 -2.70
C ILE A 356 -22.31 15.88 -1.39
N SER A 357 -22.28 17.14 -0.93
CA SER A 357 -22.98 17.57 0.29
C SER A 357 -23.37 19.04 0.20
N SER A 358 -24.49 19.39 0.83
CA SER A 358 -25.13 20.71 0.74
C SER A 358 -25.39 21.16 -0.72
N CYS A 359 -25.78 20.23 -1.60
CA CYS A 359 -25.98 20.55 -3.03
C CYS A 359 -27.23 21.39 -3.30
N SER A 360 -28.16 21.49 -2.35
CA SER A 360 -29.29 22.41 -2.46
C SER A 360 -28.87 23.88 -2.39
N THR A 361 -27.69 24.18 -1.84
CA THR A 361 -27.15 25.54 -1.71
C THR A 361 -26.11 25.86 -2.79
N SER A 362 -25.78 24.93 -3.69
CA SER A 362 -24.81 25.10 -4.78
C SER A 362 -25.43 25.70 -6.05
N SER A 363 -26.32 26.69 -5.92
CA SER A 363 -26.99 27.32 -7.07
C SER A 363 -25.96 27.88 -8.06
N GLY A 364 -26.00 27.40 -9.31
CA GLY A 364 -25.04 27.74 -10.37
C GLY A 364 -23.89 26.75 -10.55
N PHE A 365 -23.70 25.79 -9.64
CA PHE A 365 -22.71 24.73 -9.79
C PHE A 365 -23.29 23.54 -10.56
N ALA A 366 -22.62 23.15 -11.65
CA ALA A 366 -22.81 21.88 -12.33
C ALA A 366 -21.53 21.04 -12.22
N SER A 367 -21.66 19.71 -12.29
CA SER A 367 -20.49 18.83 -12.28
C SER A 367 -19.51 19.23 -13.36
N LEU A 368 -18.26 19.44 -12.96
CA LEU A 368 -17.16 19.80 -13.85
C LEU A 368 -16.42 18.53 -14.26
N THR A 369 -15.79 18.55 -15.43
CA THR A 369 -14.87 17.47 -15.80
C THR A 369 -13.66 17.45 -14.83
N ALA A 370 -13.07 16.28 -14.62
CA ALA A 370 -11.85 16.09 -13.85
C ALA A 370 -10.65 15.73 -14.75
N ALA A 371 -10.84 15.66 -16.07
CA ALA A 371 -9.74 15.51 -17.02
C ALA A 371 -8.90 16.80 -17.03
N THR A 372 -7.59 16.70 -16.88
CA THR A 372 -6.69 17.86 -16.72
C THR A 372 -5.75 18.03 -17.90
N TYR A 373 -5.28 19.23 -18.17
CA TYR A 373 -4.21 19.44 -19.16
C TYR A 373 -2.90 18.96 -18.56
N CYS A 374 -2.16 18.11 -19.25
CA CYS A 374 -0.88 17.68 -18.69
C CYS A 374 0.07 18.88 -18.52
N THR A 375 0.73 18.94 -17.37
CA THR A 375 1.71 19.98 -17.04
C THR A 375 3.07 19.39 -16.71
N ASP A 376 3.14 18.17 -16.16
CA ASP A 376 4.38 17.59 -15.70
C ASP A 376 4.40 16.07 -15.89
N PHE A 377 5.60 15.52 -16.02
CA PHE A 377 5.83 14.09 -15.94
C PHE A 377 7.21 13.81 -15.34
N SER A 378 7.33 12.62 -14.78
CA SER A 378 8.57 12.04 -14.26
C SER A 378 8.67 10.59 -14.73
N GLY A 379 9.75 10.28 -15.45
CA GLY A 379 10.07 8.90 -15.82
C GLY A 379 10.49 8.08 -14.61
N VAL A 380 11.32 8.67 -13.74
CA VAL A 380 11.89 8.01 -12.55
C VAL A 380 10.82 7.74 -11.49
N GLY A 381 9.92 8.69 -11.25
CA GLY A 381 8.79 8.54 -10.33
C GLY A 381 7.57 7.83 -10.91
N ASP A 382 7.56 7.53 -12.22
CA ASP A 382 6.39 7.02 -12.97
C ASP A 382 5.12 7.84 -12.67
N VAL A 383 5.26 9.17 -12.75
CA VAL A 383 4.21 10.15 -12.47
C VAL A 383 3.90 10.97 -13.70
N SER A 384 2.62 11.22 -13.93
CA SER A 384 2.12 12.27 -14.82
C SER A 384 1.17 13.15 -14.03
N SER A 385 1.29 14.47 -14.16
CA SER A 385 0.45 15.44 -13.46
C SER A 385 -0.19 16.38 -14.46
N GLY A 386 -1.41 16.78 -14.17
CA GLY A 386 -2.09 17.79 -14.97
C GLY A 386 -2.92 18.73 -14.12
N LYS A 387 -3.15 19.91 -14.68
CA LYS A 387 -3.91 21.00 -14.08
C LYS A 387 -5.04 21.45 -15.00
N ARG A 388 -6.14 21.88 -14.40
CA ARG A 388 -7.23 22.59 -15.09
C ARG A 388 -7.78 23.70 -14.21
N SER A 389 -8.47 24.63 -14.84
CA SER A 389 -9.24 25.67 -14.17
C SER A 389 -10.55 25.88 -14.90
N ASP A 390 -11.65 25.97 -14.16
CA ASP A 390 -12.98 26.26 -14.70
C ASP A 390 -13.62 27.42 -13.94
N SER A 391 -14.22 28.35 -14.67
CA SER A 391 -15.00 29.44 -14.06
C SER A 391 -16.44 28.99 -13.82
N VAL A 392 -16.95 29.21 -12.62
CA VAL A 392 -18.33 28.91 -12.22
C VAL A 392 -18.93 30.14 -11.57
N THR A 393 -20.13 30.53 -11.99
CA THR A 393 -20.89 31.61 -11.36
C THR A 393 -21.91 31.03 -10.38
N LEU A 394 -21.79 31.42 -9.11
CA LEU A 394 -22.63 30.98 -8.01
C LEU A 394 -23.50 32.13 -7.50
N ALA A 395 -24.63 31.80 -6.86
CA ALA A 395 -25.36 32.79 -6.07
C ALA A 395 -24.54 33.18 -4.82
N ILE A 396 -24.59 34.45 -4.41
CA ILE A 396 -24.02 34.84 -3.12
C ILE A 396 -24.74 34.10 -2.00
N GLY A 397 -23.97 33.63 -1.01
CA GLY A 397 -24.48 32.83 0.10
C GLY A 397 -24.43 31.32 -0.12
N SER A 398 -24.01 30.86 -1.31
CA SER A 398 -23.79 29.44 -1.60
C SER A 398 -22.66 28.84 -0.76
N TYR A 399 -22.85 27.61 -0.29
CA TYR A 399 -21.84 26.80 0.38
C TYR A 399 -22.09 25.32 0.09
N PHE A 400 -21.07 24.54 -0.23
CA PHE A 400 -21.21 23.12 -0.55
C PHE A 400 -19.87 22.39 -0.57
N TYR A 401 -19.93 21.06 -0.58
CA TYR A 401 -18.76 20.20 -0.76
C TYR A 401 -18.78 19.60 -2.16
N ALA A 402 -17.66 19.74 -2.87
CA ALA A 402 -17.45 19.12 -4.17
C ALA A 402 -16.30 18.12 -4.09
N ALA A 403 -16.49 16.94 -4.66
CA ALA A 403 -15.49 15.88 -4.64
C ALA A 403 -15.23 15.30 -6.03
N PHE A 404 -13.96 14.98 -6.26
CA PHE A 404 -13.55 14.03 -7.28
C PHE A 404 -13.17 12.73 -6.57
N SER A 405 -13.72 11.60 -7.00
CA SER A 405 -13.49 10.31 -6.34
C SER A 405 -13.37 9.18 -7.35
N GLY A 406 -12.74 8.08 -6.92
CA GLY A 406 -12.53 6.90 -7.75
C GLY A 406 -12.13 5.68 -6.94
N SER A 407 -12.05 4.52 -7.60
CA SER A 407 -11.80 3.21 -6.95
C SER A 407 -10.38 2.68 -7.13
N ALA A 408 -9.49 3.51 -7.66
CA ALA A 408 -8.33 3.07 -8.42
C ALA A 408 -7.05 3.80 -7.96
N TRP A 409 -6.84 3.83 -6.64
CA TRP A 409 -5.67 4.43 -6.02
C TRP A 409 -4.40 3.62 -6.29
N PHE A 410 -3.23 4.18 -5.96
CA PHE A 410 -1.95 3.52 -6.14
C PHE A 410 -1.89 2.14 -5.43
N ALA A 411 -1.40 1.10 -6.12
CA ALA A 411 -1.45 -0.28 -5.61
C ALA A 411 -0.47 -0.50 -4.46
N GLY A 412 0.69 0.19 -4.48
CA GLY A 412 1.72 0.06 -3.46
C GLY A 412 1.34 0.62 -2.08
N VAL A 413 0.10 1.10 -1.92
CA VAL A 413 -0.48 1.56 -0.64
C VAL A 413 -1.79 0.82 -0.31
N GLY A 414 -2.08 -0.30 -0.97
CA GLY A 414 -3.24 -1.15 -0.67
C GLY A 414 -4.39 -1.12 -1.68
N GLY A 415 -4.24 -0.45 -2.83
CA GLY A 415 -5.16 -0.58 -3.98
C GLY A 415 -6.61 -0.14 -3.74
N GLY A 416 -6.81 0.88 -2.89
CA GLY A 416 -8.13 1.31 -2.44
C GLY A 416 -8.82 2.40 -3.30
N SER A 417 -9.94 2.90 -2.78
CA SER A 417 -10.65 4.07 -3.31
C SER A 417 -10.09 5.37 -2.75
N TRP A 418 -10.40 6.45 -3.45
CA TRP A 418 -9.96 7.78 -3.09
C TRP A 418 -11.08 8.80 -3.30
N SER A 419 -11.00 9.86 -2.51
CA SER A 419 -11.88 11.02 -2.62
C SER A 419 -11.01 12.23 -2.34
N ILE A 420 -11.14 13.29 -3.15
CA ILE A 420 -10.52 14.59 -2.93
C ILE A 420 -11.66 15.58 -2.88
N THR A 421 -11.99 16.03 -1.67
CA THR A 421 -13.18 16.84 -1.40
C THR A 421 -12.79 18.24 -0.96
N THR A 422 -13.29 19.26 -1.65
CA THR A 422 -13.11 20.66 -1.25
C THR A 422 -14.40 21.23 -0.69
N TYR A 423 -14.28 22.12 0.30
CA TYR A 423 -15.38 22.95 0.78
C TYR A 423 -15.34 24.32 0.10
N ILE A 424 -16.39 24.61 -0.66
CA ILE A 424 -16.60 25.89 -1.35
C ILE A 424 -17.64 26.67 -0.56
N ASN A 425 -17.28 27.87 -0.12
CA ASN A 425 -18.15 28.72 0.68
C ASN A 425 -17.98 30.17 0.26
N VAL A 426 -19.03 30.70 -0.37
CA VAL A 426 -19.08 32.09 -0.82
C VAL A 426 -20.08 32.93 0.00
N GLN A 427 -20.32 32.51 1.24
CA GLN A 427 -21.02 33.34 2.22
C GLN A 427 -20.13 34.51 2.65
N LEU A 428 -20.77 35.64 2.98
CA LEU A 428 -20.06 36.78 3.52
C LEU A 428 -19.51 36.45 4.91
N ARG A 429 -18.24 36.79 5.12
CA ARG A 429 -17.55 36.82 6.39
C ARG A 429 -18.17 37.88 7.31
N PRO A 430 -17.87 37.85 8.62
CA PRO A 430 -18.31 38.90 9.54
C PRO A 430 -17.86 40.32 9.17
N ASP A 431 -16.76 40.45 8.42
CA ASP A 431 -16.24 41.73 7.91
C ASP A 431 -16.93 42.23 6.62
N GLY A 432 -17.90 41.48 6.09
CA GLY A 432 -18.65 41.83 4.89
C GLY A 432 -17.99 41.45 3.56
N HIS A 433 -16.86 40.73 3.57
CA HIS A 433 -16.18 40.25 2.37
C HIS A 433 -16.40 38.75 2.16
N ILE A 434 -16.21 38.26 0.95
CA ILE A 434 -16.20 36.82 0.67
C ILE A 434 -14.78 36.31 0.92
N ASN A 435 -14.65 35.11 1.50
CA ASN A 435 -13.38 34.48 1.80
C ASN A 435 -12.57 34.11 0.54
N HIS A 436 -11.27 34.39 0.57
CA HIS A 436 -10.28 33.85 -0.36
C HIS A 436 -9.60 32.64 0.29
N PRO A 437 -9.86 31.41 -0.20
CA PRO A 437 -9.29 30.23 0.42
C PRO A 437 -7.76 30.18 0.26
N PRO A 438 -7.07 29.43 1.13
CA PRO A 438 -5.63 29.29 1.02
C PRO A 438 -5.24 28.49 -0.22
N THR A 439 -4.04 28.78 -0.70
CA THR A 439 -3.38 28.03 -1.76
C THR A 439 -2.25 27.20 -1.20
N VAL A 440 -2.10 25.99 -1.74
CA VAL A 440 -1.04 25.06 -1.37
C VAL A 440 -0.41 24.45 -2.61
N ALA A 441 0.90 24.30 -2.59
CA ALA A 441 1.65 23.60 -3.61
C ALA A 441 2.51 22.49 -3.00
N ALA A 442 2.40 21.29 -3.56
CA ALA A 442 3.17 20.12 -3.17
C ALA A 442 3.56 19.30 -4.39
N LEU A 443 4.69 18.60 -4.29
CA LEU A 443 5.06 17.55 -5.21
C LEU A 443 4.18 16.32 -5.00
N SER A 444 3.82 15.65 -6.09
CA SER A 444 2.99 14.43 -6.06
C SER A 444 3.65 13.26 -5.32
N VAL A 445 4.98 13.16 -5.40
CA VAL A 445 5.77 12.11 -4.76
C VAL A 445 7.00 12.75 -4.12
N MET A 446 7.17 12.52 -2.81
CA MET A 446 8.34 12.95 -2.06
C MET A 446 9.18 11.75 -1.63
N ASN A 447 10.48 11.76 -1.90
CA ASN A 447 11.38 10.67 -1.54
C ASN A 447 12.01 10.94 -0.17
N ILE A 448 11.83 10.01 0.77
CA ILE A 448 12.36 10.10 2.13
C ILE A 448 13.30 8.91 2.40
N PRO A 449 14.51 9.15 2.94
CA PRO A 449 15.42 8.06 3.25
C PRO A 449 14.91 7.22 4.43
N LEU A 450 15.14 5.91 4.35
CA LEU A 450 14.86 4.96 5.43
C LEU A 450 15.55 5.38 6.73
N ASN A 451 14.82 5.30 7.85
CA ASN A 451 15.27 5.60 9.21
C ASN A 451 15.76 7.04 9.42
N VAL A 452 15.30 7.98 8.59
CA VAL A 452 15.61 9.40 8.74
C VAL A 452 14.31 10.18 8.92
N THR A 453 14.21 10.86 10.06
CA THR A 453 13.10 11.80 10.29
C THR A 453 13.22 12.99 9.34
N ARG A 454 12.12 13.29 8.64
CA ARG A 454 12.01 14.46 7.76
C ARG A 454 10.81 15.30 8.17
N ASN A 455 11.01 16.62 8.12
CA ASN A 455 9.95 17.60 8.26
C ASN A 455 9.59 18.07 6.84
N ILE A 456 8.37 17.79 6.42
CA ILE A 456 7.79 18.25 5.17
C ILE A 456 6.94 19.48 5.52
N ALA A 457 7.50 20.66 5.25
CA ALA A 457 6.76 21.91 5.38
C ALA A 457 5.93 22.14 4.11
N LEU A 458 4.62 22.23 4.24
CA LEU A 458 3.74 22.56 3.11
C LEU A 458 3.90 24.04 2.76
N SER A 459 4.05 24.35 1.48
CA SER A 459 4.07 25.74 1.00
C SER A 459 2.64 26.25 0.90
N VAL A 460 2.20 26.96 1.94
CA VAL A 460 0.84 27.51 2.07
C VAL A 460 0.86 29.04 1.99
N TRP A 461 -0.18 29.62 1.39
CA TRP A 461 -0.38 31.06 1.31
C TRP A 461 -1.87 31.39 1.42
N ASP A 462 -2.21 32.45 2.14
CA ASP A 462 -3.57 32.94 2.35
C ASP A 462 -3.65 34.43 2.00
N ALA A 463 -4.67 34.81 1.22
CA ALA A 463 -4.79 36.17 0.71
C ALA A 463 -5.39 37.15 1.73
N ASP A 464 -6.26 36.65 2.61
CA ASP A 464 -6.98 37.44 3.60
C ASP A 464 -6.23 37.53 4.95
N ASN A 465 -5.11 36.82 5.05
CA ASN A 465 -4.27 36.71 6.23
C ASN A 465 -5.03 36.08 7.43
N ASP A 466 -5.87 35.09 7.12
CA ASP A 466 -6.61 34.29 8.07
C ASP A 466 -5.72 33.29 8.82
N PHE A 467 -6.26 32.72 9.91
CA PHE A 467 -5.55 31.70 10.67
C PHE A 467 -5.63 30.36 9.95
N LEU A 468 -4.49 29.80 9.56
CA LEU A 468 -4.41 28.51 8.88
C LEU A 468 -4.18 27.37 9.86
N ARG A 469 -4.88 26.25 9.64
CA ARG A 469 -4.61 24.98 10.31
C ARG A 469 -4.70 23.82 9.34
N CYS A 470 -3.78 22.88 9.48
CA CYS A 470 -3.82 21.61 8.79
C CYS A 470 -4.32 20.50 9.70
N ARG A 471 -5.11 19.58 9.13
CA ARG A 471 -5.54 18.35 9.80
C ARG A 471 -5.52 17.16 8.84
N TRP A 472 -5.58 15.95 9.38
CA TRP A 472 -5.84 14.77 8.57
C TRP A 472 -7.26 14.82 7.98
N ALA A 473 -7.39 14.31 6.76
CA ALA A 473 -8.67 14.14 6.09
C ALA A 473 -9.51 13.06 6.80
N ASN A 474 -10.82 13.27 6.85
CA ASN A 474 -11.77 12.40 7.56
C ASN A 474 -12.81 11.79 6.61
N SER A 475 -13.39 10.66 7.02
CA SER A 475 -14.48 10.00 6.27
C SER A 475 -15.88 10.44 6.69
N SER A 476 -16.00 11.26 7.73
CA SER A 476 -17.27 11.71 8.30
C SER A 476 -17.10 13.11 8.92
N PRO A 477 -18.08 14.03 8.78
CA PRO A 477 -19.42 13.82 8.19
C PRO A 477 -19.45 13.78 6.66
N VAL A 478 -18.39 14.21 6.00
CA VAL A 478 -18.19 14.16 4.54
C VAL A 478 -16.96 13.32 4.25
N ASP A 479 -16.97 12.56 3.16
CA ASP A 479 -15.85 11.70 2.79
C ASP A 479 -14.75 12.47 2.04
N GLU A 480 -13.67 12.81 2.73
CA GLU A 480 -12.55 13.62 2.22
C GLU A 480 -11.39 12.79 1.65
N CYS A 481 -11.42 11.48 1.80
CA CYS A 481 -10.25 10.61 1.59
C CYS A 481 -10.59 9.14 1.27
N ALA A 482 -11.85 8.73 1.32
CA ALA A 482 -12.34 7.38 1.10
C ALA A 482 -11.57 6.33 1.91
N SER A 483 -10.72 5.53 1.26
CA SER A 483 -9.98 4.46 1.94
C SER A 483 -8.68 4.91 2.60
N VAL A 484 -8.24 6.16 2.39
CA VAL A 484 -6.94 6.67 2.87
C VAL A 484 -7.06 7.73 3.97
N CYS A 485 -8.11 7.65 4.78
CA CYS A 485 -8.42 8.60 5.87
C CYS A 485 -7.64 8.40 7.18
N SER A 486 -6.64 7.52 7.18
CA SER A 486 -5.85 7.23 8.38
C SER A 486 -4.58 8.05 8.39
N GLU A 487 -4.15 8.47 9.59
CA GLU A 487 -2.84 9.08 9.78
C GLU A 487 -1.74 8.13 9.29
N VAL A 488 -0.69 8.71 8.71
CA VAL A 488 0.45 7.92 8.25
C VAL A 488 1.20 7.36 9.47
N PRO A 489 1.53 6.06 9.49
CA PRO A 489 2.31 5.49 10.60
C PRO A 489 3.64 6.20 10.81
N ASN A 490 4.03 6.40 12.07
CA ASN A 490 5.27 7.10 12.45
C ASN A 490 5.33 8.54 11.92
N SER A 491 4.19 9.23 11.93
CA SER A 491 4.11 10.64 11.58
C SER A 491 3.49 11.47 12.69
N THR A 492 3.82 12.76 12.67
CA THR A 492 3.24 13.78 13.55
C THR A 492 2.93 15.00 12.68
N LEU A 493 1.68 15.45 12.67
CA LEU A 493 1.28 16.67 11.99
C LEU A 493 1.25 17.83 12.98
N PHE A 494 2.04 18.87 12.72
CA PHE A 494 1.96 20.14 13.42
C PHE A 494 0.93 21.03 12.71
N ALA A 495 -0.29 21.07 13.28
CA ALA A 495 -1.46 21.68 12.63
C ALA A 495 -1.25 23.17 12.30
N ASP A 496 -0.73 23.97 13.23
CA ASP A 496 -0.61 25.43 13.09
C ASP A 496 0.49 25.86 12.12
N THR A 497 1.49 25.01 11.89
CA THR A 497 2.59 25.28 10.94
C THR A 497 2.48 24.46 9.67
N CYS A 498 1.42 23.65 9.53
CA CYS A 498 1.22 22.74 8.41
C CYS A 498 2.48 21.92 8.06
N THR A 499 3.19 21.46 9.10
CA THR A 499 4.43 20.70 8.95
C THR A 499 4.19 19.24 9.31
N LEU A 500 4.45 18.34 8.38
CA LEU A 500 4.38 16.90 8.60
C LEU A 500 5.78 16.38 8.96
N GLN A 501 5.95 15.91 10.19
CA GLN A 501 7.13 15.13 10.56
C GLN A 501 6.85 13.65 10.28
N PHE A 502 7.77 12.98 9.59
CA PHE A 502 7.62 11.58 9.22
C PHE A 502 8.96 10.84 9.28
N ILE A 503 8.92 9.58 9.68
CA ILE A 503 10.04 8.64 9.57
C ILE A 503 9.60 7.35 8.88
N GLY A 504 10.25 7.04 7.74
CA GLY A 504 10.04 5.79 7.02
C GLY A 504 10.84 4.66 7.65
N LEU A 505 10.18 3.56 8.06
CA LEU A 505 10.82 2.39 8.67
C LEU A 505 10.87 1.16 7.75
N ILE A 506 10.21 1.22 6.60
CA ILE A 506 10.14 0.11 5.64
C ILE A 506 10.68 0.62 4.30
N PRO A 507 11.75 0.02 3.74
CA PRO A 507 12.30 0.45 2.46
C PRO A 507 11.37 0.07 1.32
N SER A 508 11.53 0.77 0.20
CA SER A 508 10.78 0.56 -1.06
C SER A 508 9.27 0.58 -0.88
N THR A 509 8.78 1.37 0.09
CA THR A 509 7.37 1.44 0.47
C THR A 509 6.83 2.82 0.21
N TYR A 510 5.58 2.88 -0.26
CA TYR A 510 4.86 4.13 -0.42
C TYR A 510 3.90 4.34 0.75
N TYR A 511 3.71 5.60 1.12
CA TYR A 511 2.72 6.05 2.10
C TYR A 511 1.85 7.13 1.46
N VAL A 512 0.58 7.16 1.83
CA VAL A 512 -0.38 8.17 1.36
C VAL A 512 -0.56 9.21 2.43
N VAL A 513 -0.34 10.46 2.09
CA VAL A 513 -0.69 11.59 2.95
C VAL A 513 -1.98 12.19 2.42
N ALA A 514 -3.00 12.28 3.27
CA ALA A 514 -4.27 12.95 2.97
C ALA A 514 -4.58 13.99 4.04
N LEU A 515 -4.44 15.27 3.67
CA LEU A 515 -4.57 16.41 4.56
C LEU A 515 -5.64 17.37 4.06
N MET A 516 -6.21 18.12 5.00
CA MET A 516 -7.06 19.27 4.75
C MET A 516 -6.37 20.52 5.27
N LEU A 517 -6.27 21.55 4.43
CA LEU A 517 -5.83 22.89 4.80
C LEU A 517 -7.05 23.78 4.95
N GLU A 518 -7.21 24.35 6.13
CA GLU A 518 -8.40 25.12 6.52
C GLU A 518 -7.98 26.51 7.00
N ASP A 519 -8.76 27.51 6.61
CA ASP A 519 -8.66 28.89 7.06
C ASP A 519 -9.76 29.22 8.07
N PHE A 520 -9.44 30.15 8.97
CA PHE A 520 -10.31 30.52 10.07
C PHE A 520 -10.24 32.02 10.29
N TYR A 521 -11.42 32.65 10.35
CA TYR A 521 -11.56 34.09 10.60
C TYR A 521 -10.85 34.56 11.87
N THR A 522 -10.81 33.73 12.92
CA THR A 522 -10.06 34.00 14.15
C THR A 522 -9.39 32.73 14.65
N MET A 523 -8.36 32.88 15.48
CA MET A 523 -7.65 31.75 16.12
C MET A 523 -8.59 30.80 16.90
N ASN A 524 -9.69 31.33 17.46
CA ASN A 524 -10.65 30.55 18.26
C ASN A 524 -11.85 30.02 17.45
N SER A 525 -11.95 30.35 16.17
CA SER A 525 -13.04 29.86 15.32
C SER A 525 -12.96 28.33 15.20
N THR A 526 -14.09 27.65 15.31
CA THR A 526 -14.18 26.19 15.15
C THR A 526 -14.74 25.77 13.79
N THR A 527 -15.27 26.72 13.04
CA THR A 527 -15.79 26.52 11.69
C THR A 527 -14.81 27.11 10.69
N ALA A 528 -14.33 26.29 9.77
CA ALA A 528 -13.45 26.72 8.70
C ALA A 528 -14.23 27.55 7.66
N LEU A 529 -13.61 28.59 7.11
CA LEU A 529 -14.24 29.36 6.03
C LEU A 529 -14.20 28.57 4.72
N SER A 530 -13.12 27.82 4.50
CA SER A 530 -12.88 26.92 3.38
C SER A 530 -12.07 25.70 3.83
N SER A 531 -12.03 24.67 2.99
CA SER A 531 -11.26 23.45 3.26
C SER A 531 -10.69 22.89 1.96
N ILE A 532 -9.36 22.89 1.87
CA ILE A 532 -8.59 22.56 0.67
C ILE A 532 -7.93 21.19 0.85
N PRO A 533 -8.34 20.18 0.07
CA PRO A 533 -7.76 18.85 0.15
C PRO A 533 -6.38 18.81 -0.51
N LEU A 534 -5.45 18.13 0.14
CA LEU A 534 -4.13 17.83 -0.37
C LEU A 534 -3.84 16.33 -0.19
N GLN A 535 -3.62 15.63 -1.30
CA GLN A 535 -3.18 14.24 -1.28
C GLN A 535 -1.91 14.06 -2.10
N PHE A 536 -0.90 13.41 -1.51
CA PHE A 536 0.38 13.10 -2.16
C PHE A 536 0.99 11.82 -1.59
N LEU A 537 2.03 11.32 -2.25
CA LEU A 537 2.74 10.11 -1.84
C LEU A 537 4.10 10.44 -1.20
N ILE A 538 4.47 9.65 -0.21
CA ILE A 538 5.84 9.56 0.29
C ILE A 538 6.41 8.21 -0.15
N TYR A 539 7.58 8.21 -0.79
CA TYR A 539 8.32 7.00 -1.12
C TYR A 539 9.53 6.86 -0.20
N VAL A 540 9.62 5.74 0.52
CA VAL A 540 10.75 5.46 1.40
C VAL A 540 11.80 4.68 0.64
N TYR A 541 12.96 5.30 0.40
CA TYR A 541 14.07 4.66 -0.31
C TYR A 541 15.18 4.23 0.66
N GLN A 542 15.91 3.18 0.28
CA GLN A 542 17.10 2.76 1.01
C GLN A 542 18.24 3.72 0.67
N SER A 543 18.70 4.53 1.64
CA SER A 543 19.85 5.40 1.41
C SER A 543 21.12 4.59 1.20
N GLY A 544 21.91 4.97 0.21
CA GLY A 544 23.28 4.50 0.04
C GLY A 544 24.24 5.07 1.09
N ASN A 545 25.55 4.88 0.86
CA ASN A 545 26.62 5.26 1.79
C ASN A 545 26.77 6.76 2.04
N CYS A 546 26.15 7.59 1.21
CA CYS A 546 26.14 9.03 1.35
C CYS A 546 24.71 9.50 1.58
N SER A 547 24.51 10.43 2.52
CA SER A 547 23.20 10.91 2.97
C SER A 547 22.97 12.41 2.73
N ILE A 548 23.89 13.04 1.98
CA ILE A 548 23.84 14.46 1.66
C ILE A 548 22.85 14.65 0.51
N LEU A 549 21.77 15.40 0.75
CA LEU A 549 20.75 15.64 -0.26
C LEU A 549 21.27 16.55 -1.39
N PRO A 550 20.78 16.38 -2.62
CA PRO A 550 20.93 17.40 -3.65
C PRO A 550 20.39 18.76 -3.18
N THR A 551 20.97 19.84 -3.69
CA THR A 551 20.54 21.21 -3.36
C THR A 551 20.30 22.01 -4.63
N ILE A 552 19.11 22.62 -4.74
CA ILE A 552 18.79 23.54 -5.84
C ILE A 552 19.53 24.86 -5.62
N VAL A 553 20.28 25.29 -6.63
CA VAL A 553 21.06 26.52 -6.64
C VAL A 553 20.26 27.58 -7.39
N SER A 554 19.30 28.17 -6.70
CA SER A 554 18.54 29.33 -7.21
C SER A 554 18.24 30.27 -6.06
N THR A 555 18.22 31.57 -6.36
CA THR A 555 17.91 32.64 -5.39
C THR A 555 16.54 33.27 -5.64
N GLN A 556 15.82 32.83 -6.67
CA GLN A 556 14.58 33.47 -7.11
C GLN A 556 13.35 32.83 -6.47
N SER A 557 12.76 33.50 -5.48
CA SER A 557 11.48 33.11 -4.90
C SER A 557 10.28 33.67 -5.66
N CYS A 558 10.46 34.75 -6.43
CA CYS A 558 9.42 35.42 -7.20
C CYS A 558 9.96 35.92 -8.53
N VAL A 559 9.16 35.80 -9.60
CA VAL A 559 9.48 36.31 -10.94
C VAL A 559 8.27 36.96 -11.60
N ASP A 560 8.43 38.18 -12.09
CA ASP A 560 7.44 38.85 -12.93
C ASP A 560 7.55 38.38 -14.38
N VAL A 561 6.41 37.99 -14.97
CA VAL A 561 6.31 37.62 -16.37
C VAL A 561 5.11 38.28 -17.03
N GLN A 562 5.16 38.45 -18.35
CA GLN A 562 4.07 39.07 -19.09
C GLN A 562 3.30 38.02 -19.89
N ALA A 563 1.97 38.09 -19.83
CA ALA A 563 1.09 37.28 -20.66
C ALA A 563 1.43 37.46 -22.15
N MET A 564 1.41 36.36 -22.89
CA MET A 564 1.72 36.24 -24.32
C MET A 564 3.18 36.53 -24.69
N VAL A 565 4.09 36.65 -23.71
CA VAL A 565 5.52 36.87 -23.94
C VAL A 565 6.31 35.62 -23.52
N PRO A 566 7.19 35.08 -24.39
CA PRO A 566 8.03 33.95 -24.02
C PRO A 566 8.97 34.28 -22.86
N TYR A 567 9.00 33.39 -21.88
CA TYR A 567 9.89 33.38 -20.73
C TYR A 567 10.78 32.15 -20.77
N SER A 568 12.05 32.30 -20.36
CA SER A 568 13.00 31.21 -20.25
C SER A 568 13.90 31.39 -19.03
N GLN A 569 14.14 30.30 -18.31
CA GLN A 569 15.04 30.28 -17.16
C GLN A 569 15.77 28.94 -17.04
N THR A 570 17.04 28.99 -16.65
CA THR A 570 17.79 27.79 -16.25
C THR A 570 17.72 27.62 -14.75
N LEU A 571 17.28 26.44 -14.29
CA LEU A 571 17.42 26.01 -12.90
C LEU A 571 18.51 24.97 -12.77
N SER A 572 19.30 25.07 -11.71
CA SER A 572 20.43 24.19 -11.47
C SER A 572 20.36 23.56 -10.09
N ALA A 573 20.89 22.35 -9.96
CA ALA A 573 21.05 21.66 -8.69
C ALA A 573 22.48 21.10 -8.58
N GLN A 574 23.03 21.17 -7.38
CA GLN A 574 24.28 20.51 -7.01
C GLN A 574 23.98 19.13 -6.43
N VAL A 575 24.74 18.13 -6.88
CA VAL A 575 24.66 16.79 -6.30
C VAL A 575 25.25 16.82 -4.88
N GLY A 576 24.56 16.21 -3.92
CA GLY A 576 25.09 16.09 -2.55
C GLY A 576 26.23 15.07 -2.44
N CYS A 577 26.17 14.00 -3.23
CA CYS A 577 27.12 12.89 -3.21
C CYS A 577 27.92 12.81 -4.52
N ASN A 578 29.25 12.95 -4.46
CA ASN A 578 30.15 13.12 -5.62
C ASN A 578 30.09 12.05 -6.73
N PHE A 579 29.51 10.88 -6.48
CA PHE A 579 29.39 9.77 -7.45
C PHE A 579 28.00 9.64 -8.06
N ASN A 580 27.03 10.44 -7.62
CA ASN A 580 25.66 10.39 -8.11
C ASN A 580 25.45 11.42 -9.22
N ASN A 581 24.42 11.20 -10.03
CA ASN A 581 23.98 12.14 -11.05
C ASN A 581 22.55 12.58 -10.75
N ILE A 582 22.22 13.86 -10.97
CA ILE A 582 20.81 14.27 -10.98
C ILE A 582 20.15 13.65 -12.21
N THR A 583 19.10 12.87 -11.99
CA THR A 583 18.37 12.15 -13.03
C THR A 583 17.02 12.78 -13.33
N ASP A 584 16.47 13.55 -12.38
CA ASP A 584 15.18 14.19 -12.55
C ASP A 584 15.07 15.49 -11.74
N PHE A 585 14.18 16.37 -12.20
CA PHE A 585 13.66 17.51 -11.46
C PHE A 585 12.16 17.32 -11.39
N VAL A 586 11.67 16.57 -10.41
CA VAL A 586 10.22 16.38 -10.25
C VAL A 586 9.57 17.74 -9.99
N SER A 587 8.42 18.00 -10.59
CA SER A 587 7.83 19.34 -10.59
C SER A 587 6.31 19.33 -10.57
N THR A 588 5.77 20.45 -10.10
CA THR A 588 4.37 20.87 -10.28
C THR A 588 4.42 22.24 -10.96
N SER A 589 3.96 22.31 -12.21
CA SER A 589 4.15 23.47 -13.08
C SER A 589 2.83 24.14 -13.50
N PRO A 590 2.84 25.44 -13.85
CA PRO A 590 1.74 26.08 -14.55
C PRO A 590 1.47 25.43 -15.91
N THR A 591 0.22 25.49 -16.39
CA THR A 591 -0.16 24.95 -17.70
C THR A 591 0.65 25.60 -18.82
N GLY A 592 1.17 24.77 -19.73
CA GLY A 592 1.97 25.19 -20.89
C GLY A 592 3.46 25.45 -20.61
N MET A 593 3.92 25.33 -19.36
CA MET A 593 5.35 25.39 -19.05
C MET A 593 6.04 24.09 -19.49
N LEU A 594 7.17 24.20 -20.17
CA LEU A 594 7.97 23.08 -20.67
C LEU A 594 9.32 23.01 -19.95
N LYS A 595 9.77 21.79 -19.73
CA LYS A 595 11.05 21.46 -19.09
C LYS A 595 11.91 20.67 -20.06
N SER A 596 13.18 21.06 -20.21
CA SER A 596 14.16 20.27 -20.98
C SER A 596 14.54 18.99 -20.25
N ASP A 597 15.21 18.09 -20.95
CA ASP A 597 15.94 17.00 -20.29
C ASP A 597 17.01 17.55 -19.35
N VAL A 598 17.36 16.75 -18.33
CA VAL A 598 18.43 17.08 -17.39
C VAL A 598 19.76 17.00 -18.13
N TYR A 599 20.55 18.07 -18.05
CA TYR A 599 21.90 18.10 -18.62
C TYR A 599 22.93 18.50 -17.57
N LYS A 600 24.14 17.97 -17.73
CA LYS A 600 25.26 18.28 -16.84
C LYS A 600 25.92 19.59 -17.26
N ASN A 601 26.22 20.46 -16.30
CA ASN A 601 26.92 21.71 -16.58
C ASN A 601 28.40 21.40 -16.92
N SER A 602 28.86 21.87 -18.07
CA SER A 602 30.23 21.62 -18.56
C SER A 602 31.32 22.32 -17.73
N LEU A 603 30.98 23.42 -17.04
CA LEU A 603 31.92 24.20 -16.25
C LEU A 603 31.97 23.76 -14.77
N GLN A 604 30.95 23.06 -14.30
CA GLN A 604 30.82 22.61 -12.90
C GLN A 604 30.40 21.14 -12.87
N SER A 605 31.37 20.24 -12.67
CA SER A 605 31.18 18.78 -12.78
C SER A 605 30.17 18.17 -11.80
N ASN A 606 29.75 18.90 -10.77
CA ASN A 606 28.78 18.46 -9.76
C ASN A 606 27.42 19.17 -9.90
N THR A 607 27.20 19.90 -11.00
CA THR A 607 25.99 20.68 -11.21
C THR A 607 25.23 20.18 -12.44
N TYR A 608 23.93 20.00 -12.27
CA TYR A 608 23.00 19.58 -13.31
C TYR A 608 21.90 20.62 -13.44
N SER A 609 21.38 20.79 -14.64
CA SER A 609 20.46 21.87 -14.96
C SER A 609 19.32 21.40 -15.84
N ILE A 610 18.24 22.17 -15.79
CA ILE A 610 17.10 22.11 -16.70
C ILE A 610 16.80 23.51 -17.21
N ASN A 611 16.25 23.61 -18.42
CA ASN A 611 15.70 24.85 -18.94
C ASN A 611 14.17 24.79 -18.84
N LEU A 612 13.62 25.79 -18.16
CA LEU A 612 12.20 26.09 -18.14
C LEU A 612 11.89 27.07 -19.27
N THR A 613 10.87 26.77 -20.05
CA THR A 613 10.34 27.70 -21.06
C THR A 613 8.83 27.78 -20.93
N TRP A 614 8.27 28.98 -21.05
CA TRP A 614 6.85 29.19 -20.85
C TRP A 614 6.38 30.44 -21.58
N THR A 615 5.17 30.41 -22.13
CA THR A 615 4.49 31.60 -22.65
C THR A 615 3.12 31.66 -21.96
N PRO A 616 2.98 32.42 -20.86
CA PRO A 616 1.72 32.47 -20.11
C PRO A 616 0.60 32.99 -20.99
N ALA A 617 -0.56 32.35 -20.98
CA ALA A 617 -1.75 32.85 -21.66
C ALA A 617 -2.45 33.96 -20.84
N ILE A 618 -3.34 34.72 -21.50
CA ILE A 618 -4.09 35.82 -20.86
C ILE A 618 -4.94 35.32 -19.68
N ASN A 619 -5.50 34.12 -19.78
CA ASN A 619 -6.27 33.49 -18.70
C ASN A 619 -5.40 33.00 -17.52
N GLN A 620 -4.07 33.13 -17.60
CA GLN A 620 -3.12 32.80 -16.54
C GLN A 620 -2.61 34.05 -15.80
N VAL A 621 -3.11 35.25 -16.15
CA VAL A 621 -2.85 36.51 -15.42
C VAL A 621 -3.15 36.34 -13.93
N GLY A 622 -2.26 36.85 -13.08
CA GLY A 622 -2.24 36.66 -11.64
C GLY A 622 -1.12 35.73 -11.19
N THR A 623 -1.27 35.17 -10.00
CA THR A 623 -0.25 34.35 -9.33
C THR A 623 -0.25 32.92 -9.86
N GLN A 624 0.91 32.44 -10.31
CA GLN A 624 1.17 31.05 -10.67
C GLN A 624 2.34 30.52 -9.83
N ILE A 625 2.32 29.24 -9.47
CA ILE A 625 3.38 28.64 -8.65
C ILE A 625 3.99 27.48 -9.42
N PHE A 626 5.32 27.47 -9.47
CA PHE A 626 6.12 26.33 -9.89
C PHE A 626 6.86 25.79 -8.68
N CYS A 627 6.77 24.49 -8.41
CA CYS A 627 7.55 23.83 -7.37
C CYS A 627 8.34 22.67 -7.96
N THR A 628 9.56 22.45 -7.49
CA THR A 628 10.42 21.36 -7.95
C THR A 628 11.34 20.82 -6.86
N ALA A 629 11.78 19.58 -7.02
CA ALA A 629 12.90 19.01 -6.28
C ALA A 629 13.81 18.22 -7.22
N ALA A 630 15.11 18.33 -7.03
CA ALA A 630 16.10 17.55 -7.78
C ALA A 630 16.21 16.16 -7.17
N THR A 631 16.18 15.11 -8.00
CA THR A 631 16.33 13.71 -7.59
C THR A 631 17.55 13.11 -8.27
N ASP A 632 18.38 12.43 -7.48
CA ASP A 632 19.59 11.77 -7.99
C ASP A 632 19.37 10.30 -8.38
N SER A 633 20.43 9.67 -8.90
CA SER A 633 20.44 8.28 -9.33
C SER A 633 20.18 7.26 -8.20
N GLU A 634 20.24 7.67 -6.94
CA GLU A 634 19.98 6.86 -5.74
C GLU A 634 18.68 7.29 -5.03
N PHE A 635 17.79 7.98 -5.76
CA PHE A 635 16.49 8.49 -5.29
C PHE A 635 16.58 9.59 -4.21
N GLN A 636 17.77 10.11 -3.89
CA GLN A 636 17.89 11.22 -2.94
C GLN A 636 17.28 12.47 -3.56
N GLN A 637 16.37 13.09 -2.82
CA GLN A 637 15.62 14.23 -3.29
C GLN A 637 15.98 15.47 -2.46
N SER A 638 16.16 16.60 -3.14
CA SER A 638 16.36 17.89 -2.48
C SER A 638 15.11 18.28 -1.68
N ILE A 639 15.26 19.27 -0.82
CA ILE A 639 14.11 19.99 -0.28
C ILE A 639 13.34 20.61 -1.47
N GLN A 640 12.01 20.64 -1.39
CA GLN A 640 11.16 21.28 -2.39
C GLN A 640 11.51 22.78 -2.47
N TYR A 641 11.68 23.26 -3.69
CA TYR A 641 11.94 24.66 -4.03
C TYR A 641 10.80 25.19 -4.88
N CYS A 642 10.23 26.34 -4.52
CA CYS A 642 9.11 26.94 -5.26
C CYS A 642 9.44 28.35 -5.73
N ILE A 643 8.93 28.70 -6.91
CA ILE A 643 8.98 30.02 -7.53
C ILE A 643 7.55 30.49 -7.75
N THR A 644 7.26 31.69 -7.27
CA THR A 644 6.01 32.38 -7.56
C THR A 644 6.17 33.23 -8.81
N PHE A 645 5.39 32.95 -9.84
CA PHE A 645 5.30 33.76 -11.05
C PHE A 645 4.12 34.73 -10.94
N ILE A 646 4.37 36.02 -11.12
CA ILE A 646 3.30 37.01 -11.24
C ILE A 646 3.12 37.33 -12.71
N VAL A 647 2.02 36.83 -13.29
CA VAL A 647 1.68 37.05 -14.69
C VAL A 647 0.87 38.33 -14.82
N SER A 648 1.37 39.28 -15.62
CA SER A 648 0.73 40.58 -15.85
C SER A 648 0.43 40.83 -17.33
N LEU A 649 -0.52 41.72 -17.63
CA LEU A 649 -0.83 42.12 -19.02
C LEU A 649 0.21 43.10 -19.57
N THR A 650 0.94 43.78 -18.70
CA THR A 650 1.93 44.81 -19.01
C THR A 650 3.18 44.57 -18.18
N SER A 651 4.35 44.96 -18.68
CA SER A 651 5.61 44.83 -17.92
C SER A 651 5.57 45.68 -16.64
N ALA A 652 5.18 45.08 -15.52
CA ALA A 652 5.15 45.67 -14.20
C ALA A 652 5.99 44.79 -13.26
N THR A 653 6.83 45.41 -12.44
CA THR A 653 7.60 44.73 -11.40
C THR A 653 6.74 44.65 -10.15
N LEU A 654 6.18 43.47 -9.87
CA LEU A 654 5.27 43.22 -8.76
C LEU A 654 5.91 42.32 -7.69
N CYS A 655 7.00 41.62 -8.03
CA CYS A 655 7.79 40.92 -7.04
C CYS A 655 8.51 41.91 -6.11
N PRO A 656 8.37 41.79 -4.77
CA PRO A 656 9.12 42.64 -3.85
C PRO A 656 10.61 42.40 -4.00
N GLU A 657 11.42 43.47 -4.08
CA GLU A 657 12.88 43.35 -4.07
C GLU A 657 13.31 42.67 -2.76
N THR A 658 13.87 41.46 -2.87
CA THR A 658 14.48 40.78 -1.74
C THR A 658 15.71 41.56 -1.29
N THR A 659 15.57 42.36 -0.23
CA THR A 659 16.70 43.00 0.44
C THR A 659 17.52 41.91 1.12
N ILE A 660 18.63 41.54 0.49
CA ILE A 660 19.59 40.58 1.07
C ILE A 660 20.28 41.26 2.25
N ILE A 661 19.87 40.92 3.48
CA ILE A 661 20.73 41.15 4.65
C ILE A 661 21.89 40.17 4.50
N GLN A 662 23.02 40.64 4.00
CA GLN A 662 24.27 39.88 4.10
C GLN A 662 24.58 39.72 5.59
N ASN A 663 24.61 38.47 6.06
CA ASN A 663 25.11 38.14 7.39
C ASN A 663 26.59 38.56 7.47
N THR A 664 26.84 39.78 7.94
CA THR A 664 28.14 40.15 8.50
C THR A 664 28.38 39.28 9.72
N THR A 665 29.49 38.55 9.66
CA THR A 665 30.09 37.76 10.72
C THR A 665 30.01 38.46 12.08
N VAL A 666 29.19 37.94 12.99
CA VAL A 666 29.34 38.25 14.42
C VAL A 666 30.44 37.35 14.96
N SER A 667 31.65 37.90 14.97
CA SER A 667 32.77 37.37 15.75
C SER A 667 32.38 37.33 17.22
N ALA A 668 32.54 36.15 17.82
CA ALA A 668 32.39 35.92 19.26
C ALA A 668 33.21 36.95 20.05
N MET A 669 32.53 37.71 20.92
CA MET A 669 33.18 38.44 21.99
C MET A 669 32.89 37.70 23.29
N SER A 670 33.91 37.00 23.77
CA SER A 670 34.02 36.52 25.14
C SER A 670 34.20 37.71 26.07
N THR A 671 33.35 37.87 27.08
CA THR A 671 33.77 38.49 28.35
C THR A 671 32.91 37.98 29.52
N LEU A 672 33.65 37.67 30.58
CA LEU A 672 33.27 37.26 31.93
C LEU A 672 32.14 38.07 32.58
N GLY A 673 31.44 37.41 33.50
CA GLY A 673 30.55 37.95 34.52
C GLY A 673 29.92 36.82 35.33
#